data_AF-A0A848L8Q3-F1
#
_entry.id   AF-A0A848L8Q3-F1
#
_cell.length_a   1.000
_cell.length_b   1.000
_cell.length_c   1.000
_cell.angle_alpha   90.00
_cell.angle_beta   90.00
_cell.angle_gamma   90.00
#
_symmetry.space_group_name_H-M   'P 1'
#
loop_
_entity.id
_entity.type
_entity.pdbx_description
1 polymer ?
#
loop_
_entity_poly.entity_id
_entity_poly.type
_entity_poly.pdbx_seq_one_letter_code
_entity_poly.pdbx_strand_id
1 'polypeptide(L)'
;MTPHPSRPPRAVQHLLRCVATALALALVALSPGSARAQTSFSLFSPLSTPAVPSVTNDSAPVEVGVKFTSDVAGDITGIRFYKGAGNTGTHVGHLWSATGQLLASATFVNETATGWQQVNFATPVSITANTTYVASYHAPNGAYGFTDSGLIVGVDSPPLHALPGGTTAGGNGVFQYGASGTFPTGSFRNSNYWVDVVFRPAPPVSIWPATATPAIASVTNDSRPVEVGVKFRTSITGNVVGVRFYKGAGNTGTHVGHLWSANGQLLASATFVNETATGWQQVTFSTPVAIAANATYVASYHAPNGAYAFDDAGLVNGVSNPPVTALPGPANGGNGVYSYGPSGTFPTGSFGDSNYWVDVLFQATGALPPAPPPPGNTFTLFPVSATPGLATANDTAATEVGVKFRSDMDGQVKGVRFYKGAGNTGTHVGNLWSASGQLLASATFVNETATGWQQVLFASPVSITAGTTYVASYFAPVGGYSADLGGLTNGVSSPPLHALPGSTTSGGNGVYAYGPVSSFPTSSYQNANYWVDVIFESNGPPPRPGVTGSGPVLLATDPANHFTDYLKEILKAEGIASFATTDAGNIGASVSLNDYRVLVLGETTLSAAQVTLVTNWVNAGGSLIAMRPAANLNALLGLNPSTGTLSEGYLLLDTTQAPGAGLTAETMQYHGAADLHTLAAGTRAVATLYSNATTATSYAAVTLRAVGSGTAISFAYDLAKSVILTRQGNPAWQGQNRDGSNIGPGARANDMFYGNASFDPRPDWVNMSKVQIPQADEQQRLLANMLHQTSTVPLPRLWYFPSAKKAVVVMTGDGHPGGATVQRWQAYQNASPAGCNVANWECVRGTVYDFVGGLTTTQATAYEAQGFEYALHVNTGCADYTAATLDPNFFTPQLASFAASYPGVPAPSTNRTHCIVFSDWATQPKVSLRHGIRMDTNYYYWPDYWVQDRPGLFTGSGLAMRFADVDGTPIDVYQLATQMTDESGQTYPLHIDTLLANALGPKGYYGAFNANMHVDADPSAGASGSAAIVASARREGVSVITARQLLEWLDAREATQVSSVAFSGTALTFTVATPARNLSLMVPTRTATGRTLVSVSRNGTPVTTVPQTIKGVGFAFINGAQAGTYTATYN
;
A
#
# COMPACT_ATOMS: atom_id res chain seq x y z
N MET A 1 -22.58 -67.52 11.69
CA MET A 1 -23.86 -67.83 11.01
C MET A 1 -24.63 -66.52 10.85
N THR A 2 -25.17 -66.25 9.66
CA THR A 2 -26.34 -65.37 9.40
C THR A 2 -27.59 -65.88 10.17
N PRO A 3 -28.84 -65.31 10.10
CA PRO A 3 -29.43 -64.10 9.45
C PRO A 3 -30.52 -63.31 10.27
N HIS A 4 -30.94 -62.10 9.78
CA HIS A 4 -32.30 -61.51 9.49
C HIS A 4 -33.66 -61.91 10.20
N PRO A 5 -34.87 -61.26 10.00
CA PRO A 5 -35.36 -59.86 10.26
C PRO A 5 -36.84 -59.69 10.83
N SER A 6 -37.29 -58.42 11.09
CA SER A 6 -38.66 -57.79 10.91
C SER A 6 -39.76 -57.62 12.04
N ARG A 7 -40.32 -56.37 12.14
CA ARG A 7 -41.68 -55.79 12.56
C ARG A 7 -42.31 -56.05 13.97
N PRO A 8 -43.45 -55.39 14.45
CA PRO A 8 -44.26 -54.15 14.12
C PRO A 8 -44.71 -53.29 15.39
N PRO A 9 -45.93 -52.65 15.58
CA PRO A 9 -46.72 -51.50 14.96
C PRO A 9 -47.31 -50.41 15.98
N ARG A 10 -48.26 -49.52 15.54
CA ARG A 10 -49.23 -48.59 16.26
C ARG A 10 -48.78 -47.11 16.49
N ALA A 11 -49.56 -46.02 16.34
CA ALA A 11 -50.99 -45.72 16.09
C ALA A 11 -51.12 -44.33 15.35
N VAL A 12 -51.70 -44.24 14.14
CA VAL A 12 -53.10 -43.90 13.75
C VAL A 12 -53.50 -42.44 14.07
N GLN A 13 -53.49 -41.46 13.15
CA GLN A 13 -54.29 -41.25 11.91
C GLN A 13 -55.82 -41.23 12.10
N HIS A 14 -56.38 -40.05 12.37
CA HIS A 14 -57.72 -39.66 11.92
C HIS A 14 -57.53 -38.64 10.80
N LEU A 15 -57.54 -39.07 9.54
CA LEU A 15 -58.74 -39.13 8.68
C LEU A 15 -59.53 -37.81 8.76
N LEU A 16 -59.19 -36.78 7.98
CA LEU A 16 -59.48 -36.61 6.54
C LEU A 16 -60.95 -36.83 6.17
N ARG A 17 -61.48 -35.77 5.53
CA ARG A 17 -62.53 -35.75 4.49
C ARG A 17 -63.97 -35.69 5.03
N CYS A 18 -64.84 -34.77 4.61
CA CYS A 18 -64.77 -33.88 3.44
C CYS A 18 -66.02 -32.96 3.38
N VAL A 19 -65.80 -31.76 2.81
CA VAL A 19 -66.66 -31.05 1.83
C VAL A 19 -67.73 -30.09 2.39
N ALA A 20 -67.83 -28.82 1.98
CA ALA A 20 -67.01 -27.99 1.08
C ALA A 20 -67.44 -26.51 1.16
N THR A 21 -66.53 -25.62 0.73
CA THR A 21 -66.76 -24.36 -0.01
C THR A 21 -67.54 -23.22 0.68
N ALA A 22 -66.80 -22.23 1.24
CA ALA A 22 -66.58 -20.90 0.62
C ALA A 22 -66.07 -19.84 1.64
N LEU A 23 -64.73 -19.70 1.81
CA LEU A 23 -63.95 -18.46 1.55
C LEU A 23 -62.46 -18.65 1.95
N ALA A 24 -61.60 -18.60 0.92
CA ALA A 24 -60.17 -18.26 0.87
C ALA A 24 -59.23 -18.61 2.06
N LEU A 25 -58.44 -19.66 1.85
CA LEU A 25 -57.13 -19.86 2.45
C LEU A 25 -56.09 -18.98 1.70
N ALA A 26 -55.20 -18.32 2.46
CA ALA A 26 -53.91 -17.72 2.10
C ALA A 26 -53.80 -16.20 2.40
N LEU A 27 -53.39 -15.86 3.61
CA LEU A 27 -52.42 -14.78 3.80
C LEU A 27 -51.30 -15.31 4.69
N VAL A 28 -50.33 -15.96 4.05
CA VAL A 28 -48.95 -15.97 4.53
C VAL A 28 -48.56 -14.50 4.62
N ALA A 29 -48.32 -14.01 5.83
CA ALA A 29 -47.68 -12.73 6.02
C ALA A 29 -46.28 -12.83 5.40
N LEU A 30 -46.15 -12.39 4.16
CA LEU A 30 -44.89 -11.99 3.57
C LEU A 30 -44.34 -10.89 4.48
N SER A 31 -43.37 -11.24 5.31
CA SER A 31 -42.48 -10.27 5.93
C SER A 31 -41.93 -9.36 4.83
N PRO A 32 -42.13 -8.03 4.90
CA PRO A 32 -41.42 -7.12 4.01
C PRO A 32 -39.92 -7.40 4.19
N GLY A 33 -39.22 -7.56 3.06
CA GLY A 33 -37.79 -7.85 3.03
C GLY A 33 -37.04 -6.96 4.02
N SER A 34 -36.18 -7.57 4.82
CA SER A 34 -35.40 -6.89 5.85
C SER A 34 -34.63 -5.72 5.23
N ALA A 35 -35.10 -4.50 5.45
CA ALA A 35 -34.30 -3.31 5.21
C ALA A 35 -33.09 -3.40 6.14
N ARG A 36 -31.89 -3.50 5.56
CA ARG A 36 -30.64 -3.54 6.30
C ARG A 36 -30.58 -2.28 7.17
N ALA A 37 -30.37 -2.43 8.49
CA ALA A 37 -30.24 -1.30 9.40
C ALA A 37 -29.11 -0.38 8.91
N GLN A 38 -29.43 0.89 8.68
CA GLN A 38 -28.48 1.88 8.16
C GLN A 38 -27.38 2.14 9.20
N THR A 39 -26.12 2.22 8.74
CA THR A 39 -24.96 2.46 9.60
C THR A 39 -25.08 3.78 10.36
N SER A 40 -24.68 3.77 11.63
CA SER A 40 -24.64 4.96 12.50
C SER A 40 -23.20 5.32 12.86
N PHE A 41 -22.95 6.61 13.09
CA PHE A 41 -21.65 7.23 13.35
C PHE A 41 -21.69 7.99 14.67
N SER A 42 -20.52 8.17 15.27
CA SER A 42 -20.30 8.88 16.53
C SER A 42 -18.97 9.63 16.48
N LEU A 43 -18.85 10.73 17.21
CA LEU A 43 -17.62 11.54 17.35
C LEU A 43 -16.50 10.77 18.05
N PHE A 44 -16.85 9.88 19.00
CA PHE A 44 -15.88 9.17 19.81
C PHE A 44 -16.02 7.64 19.70
N SER A 45 -14.87 6.97 19.60
CA SER A 45 -14.79 5.51 19.68
C SER A 45 -15.36 5.00 21.01
N PRO A 46 -16.03 3.84 21.05
CA PRO A 46 -16.46 3.21 22.30
C PRO A 46 -15.33 2.94 23.30
N LEU A 47 -14.07 2.94 22.86
CA LEU A 47 -12.88 2.75 23.70
C LEU A 47 -12.31 4.06 24.25
N SER A 48 -12.74 5.22 23.75
CA SER A 48 -12.22 6.52 24.18
C SER A 48 -12.71 6.84 25.60
N THR A 49 -11.85 7.43 26.43
CA THR A 49 -12.17 7.78 27.82
C THR A 49 -11.66 9.18 28.18
N PRO A 50 -12.36 9.91 29.08
CA PRO A 50 -11.89 11.18 29.64
C PRO A 50 -10.59 11.07 30.42
N ALA A 51 -9.77 12.12 30.35
CA ALA A 51 -8.59 12.29 31.18
C ALA A 51 -8.97 12.35 32.67
N VAL A 52 -10.10 12.99 32.99
CA VAL A 52 -10.71 12.98 34.32
C VAL A 52 -12.08 12.30 34.23
N PRO A 53 -12.21 11.01 34.62
CA PRO A 53 -13.47 10.27 34.54
C PRO A 53 -14.62 10.85 35.37
N SER A 54 -14.32 11.43 36.53
CA SER A 54 -15.26 12.20 37.33
C SER A 54 -14.53 13.32 38.06
N VAL A 55 -14.98 14.56 37.87
CA VAL A 55 -14.50 15.68 38.67
C VAL A 55 -14.94 15.54 40.13
N THR A 56 -14.07 15.88 41.09
CA THR A 56 -14.30 15.63 42.53
C THR A 56 -14.61 16.87 43.35
N ASN A 57 -14.42 18.06 42.77
CA ASN A 57 -14.61 19.35 43.43
C ASN A 57 -15.80 20.15 42.88
N ASP A 58 -16.62 19.56 42.01
CA ASP A 58 -17.83 20.18 41.45
C ASP A 58 -18.99 19.19 41.52
N SER A 59 -19.92 19.46 42.43
CA SER A 59 -21.11 18.66 42.70
C SER A 59 -22.42 19.40 42.41
N ALA A 60 -22.35 20.55 41.74
CA ALA A 60 -23.53 21.34 41.42
C ALA A 60 -24.27 20.74 40.21
N PRO A 61 -25.62 20.83 40.14
CA PRO A 61 -26.37 20.41 38.96
C PRO A 61 -25.95 21.21 37.72
N VAL A 62 -25.55 20.52 36.65
CA VAL A 62 -24.94 21.14 35.47
C VAL A 62 -25.34 20.42 34.18
N GLU A 63 -25.61 21.18 33.11
CA GLU A 63 -25.71 20.69 31.75
C GLU A 63 -24.35 20.87 31.06
N VAL A 64 -23.80 19.81 30.45
CA VAL A 64 -22.51 19.86 29.73
C VAL A 64 -22.66 19.27 28.34
N GLY A 65 -21.90 19.76 27.35
CA GLY A 65 -22.14 19.40 25.95
C GLY A 65 -21.03 19.73 24.95
N VAL A 66 -21.31 19.34 23.71
CA VAL A 66 -20.46 19.51 22.53
C VAL A 66 -21.25 20.18 21.40
N LYS A 67 -20.62 21.15 20.73
CA LYS A 67 -21.07 21.67 19.43
C LYS A 67 -20.52 20.80 18.32
N PHE A 68 -21.36 20.38 17.40
CA PHE A 68 -20.95 19.53 16.28
C PHE A 68 -21.62 19.94 14.95
N THR A 69 -21.01 19.55 13.85
CA THR A 69 -21.57 19.58 12.49
C THR A 69 -21.51 18.19 11.88
N SER A 70 -22.25 17.96 10.80
CA SER A 70 -22.01 16.80 9.94
C SER A 70 -21.76 17.23 8.50
N ASP A 71 -20.88 16.54 7.77
CA ASP A 71 -20.62 16.78 6.34
C ASP A 71 -21.85 16.54 5.46
N VAL A 72 -22.78 15.74 5.96
CA VAL A 72 -23.96 15.28 5.22
C VAL A 72 -25.21 15.50 6.07
N ALA A 73 -26.35 15.70 5.41
CA ALA A 73 -27.63 15.70 6.11
C ALA A 73 -27.93 14.29 6.63
N GLY A 74 -28.71 14.17 7.69
CA GLY A 74 -29.12 12.88 8.27
C GLY A 74 -29.91 13.06 9.56
N ASP A 75 -30.09 12.01 10.34
CA ASP A 75 -30.78 12.04 11.62
C ASP A 75 -29.82 11.83 12.79
N ILE A 76 -30.01 12.57 13.87
CA ILE A 76 -29.49 12.19 15.18
C ILE A 76 -30.53 11.28 15.84
N THR A 77 -30.14 10.03 16.04
CA THR A 77 -31.01 8.98 16.61
C THR A 77 -30.87 8.84 18.12
N GLY A 78 -29.82 9.40 18.71
CA GLY A 78 -29.56 9.34 20.15
C GLY A 78 -28.37 10.18 20.60
N ILE A 79 -28.18 10.24 21.92
CA ILE A 79 -27.06 10.90 22.61
C ILE A 79 -26.29 9.85 23.40
N ARG A 80 -24.97 10.04 23.47
CA ARG A 80 -24.10 9.28 24.35
C ARG A 80 -23.33 10.24 25.27
N PHE A 81 -22.93 9.75 26.44
CA PHE A 81 -21.94 10.44 27.25
C PHE A 81 -21.06 9.44 28.03
N TYR A 82 -19.87 9.86 28.43
CA TYR A 82 -19.02 9.05 29.30
C TYR A 82 -19.31 9.31 30.77
N LYS A 83 -19.66 8.25 31.51
CA LYS A 83 -19.96 8.29 32.94
C LYS A 83 -18.78 7.79 33.77
N GLY A 84 -18.31 8.59 34.73
CA GLY A 84 -17.40 8.13 35.78
C GLY A 84 -18.15 7.76 37.07
N ALA A 85 -17.44 7.12 38.00
CA ALA A 85 -18.05 6.52 39.19
C ALA A 85 -18.72 7.54 40.14
N GLY A 86 -18.30 8.82 40.11
CA GLY A 86 -18.88 9.90 40.91
C GLY A 86 -20.11 10.56 40.27
N ASN A 87 -20.32 10.38 38.97
CA ASN A 87 -21.41 10.99 38.22
C ASN A 87 -22.71 10.18 38.45
N THR A 88 -23.40 10.51 39.54
CA THR A 88 -24.58 9.77 40.03
C THR A 88 -25.85 10.60 39.89
N GLY A 89 -27.00 9.92 39.89
CA GLY A 89 -28.32 10.53 39.68
C GLY A 89 -28.90 10.19 38.30
N THR A 90 -30.05 10.78 37.99
CA THR A 90 -30.75 10.56 36.71
C THR A 90 -30.22 11.52 35.65
N HIS A 91 -29.54 11.00 34.63
CA HIS A 91 -29.03 11.79 33.51
C HIS A 91 -30.08 11.93 32.40
N VAL A 92 -30.09 13.09 31.74
CA VAL A 92 -30.99 13.37 30.61
C VAL A 92 -30.17 13.97 29.47
N GLY A 93 -30.24 13.37 28.28
CA GLY A 93 -29.58 13.88 27.08
C GLY A 93 -30.48 14.86 26.32
N HIS A 94 -29.88 15.91 25.75
CA HIS A 94 -30.59 16.93 24.98
C HIS A 94 -29.85 17.22 23.66
N LEU A 95 -30.63 17.48 22.61
CA LEU A 95 -30.13 17.95 21.32
C LEU A 95 -30.76 19.30 20.99
N TRP A 96 -29.95 20.25 20.57
CA TRP A 96 -30.35 21.65 20.35
C TRP A 96 -29.92 22.16 18.99
N SER A 97 -30.63 23.16 18.47
CA SER A 97 -30.09 24.04 17.44
C SER A 97 -28.94 24.89 18.01
N ALA A 98 -28.08 25.45 17.16
CA ALA A 98 -27.06 26.40 17.59
C ALA A 98 -27.62 27.65 18.30
N THR A 99 -28.89 28.00 18.07
CA THR A 99 -29.57 29.15 18.69
C THR A 99 -30.28 28.81 20.01
N GLY A 100 -30.22 27.56 20.45
CA GLY A 100 -30.77 27.11 21.74
C GLY A 100 -32.20 26.58 21.72
N GLN A 101 -32.77 26.30 20.54
CA GLN A 101 -34.04 25.59 20.44
C GLN A 101 -33.83 24.11 20.78
N LEU A 102 -34.57 23.58 21.76
CA LEU A 102 -34.57 22.15 22.06
C LEU A 102 -35.22 21.38 20.91
N LEU A 103 -34.46 20.45 20.32
CA LEU A 103 -34.90 19.61 19.21
C LEU A 103 -35.35 18.22 19.68
N ALA A 104 -34.67 17.65 20.68
CA ALA A 104 -35.09 16.41 21.33
C ALA A 104 -34.46 16.25 22.72
N SER A 105 -35.08 15.41 23.55
CA SER A 105 -34.60 15.01 24.88
C SER A 105 -34.89 13.53 25.13
N ALA A 106 -34.03 12.86 25.88
CA ALA A 106 -34.25 11.49 26.34
C ALA A 106 -33.57 11.22 27.69
N THR A 107 -34.27 10.53 28.59
CA THR A 107 -33.73 10.12 29.90
C THR A 107 -32.91 8.84 29.75
N PHE A 108 -31.67 8.84 30.25
CA PHE A 108 -30.85 7.63 30.30
C PHE A 108 -31.42 6.64 31.32
N VAL A 109 -31.55 5.37 30.92
CA VAL A 109 -32.04 4.27 31.74
C VAL A 109 -31.07 3.09 31.67
N ASN A 110 -31.01 2.27 32.71
CA ASN A 110 -30.11 1.10 32.79
C ASN A 110 -28.63 1.42 32.60
N GLU A 111 -28.18 2.56 33.13
CA GLU A 111 -26.78 2.98 33.03
C GLU A 111 -25.84 2.06 33.80
N THR A 112 -24.62 1.88 33.29
CA THR A 112 -23.55 1.22 34.04
C THR A 112 -22.95 2.14 35.11
N ALA A 113 -22.13 1.57 35.99
CA ALA A 113 -21.42 2.33 37.04
C ALA A 113 -20.38 3.30 36.44
N THR A 114 -19.71 2.89 35.36
CA THR A 114 -18.73 3.68 34.61
C THR A 114 -18.79 3.34 33.12
N GLY A 115 -18.24 4.20 32.26
CA GLY A 115 -18.11 4.00 30.82
C GLY A 115 -19.16 4.75 30.00
N TRP A 116 -19.17 4.50 28.69
CA TRP A 116 -20.13 5.12 27.76
C TRP A 116 -21.57 4.68 28.03
N GLN A 117 -22.45 5.66 28.20
CA GLN A 117 -23.89 5.48 28.23
C GLN A 117 -24.49 5.95 26.91
N GLN A 118 -25.58 5.32 26.47
CA GLN A 118 -26.31 5.71 25.27
C GLN A 118 -27.81 5.70 25.55
N VAL A 119 -28.51 6.69 24.99
CA VAL A 119 -29.97 6.70 24.92
C VAL A 119 -30.41 7.12 23.51
N ASN A 120 -31.43 6.46 22.98
CA ASN A 120 -32.03 6.83 21.70
C ASN A 120 -33.24 7.75 21.91
N PHE A 121 -33.46 8.68 20.99
CA PHE A 121 -34.68 9.49 20.97
C PHE A 121 -35.87 8.65 20.49
N ALA A 122 -37.07 8.93 21.03
CA ALA A 122 -38.30 8.31 20.56
C ALA A 122 -38.59 8.64 19.08
N THR A 123 -38.24 9.86 18.68
CA THR A 123 -38.27 10.32 17.28
C THR A 123 -36.88 10.84 16.92
N PRO A 124 -36.20 10.24 15.92
CA PRO A 124 -34.93 10.77 15.41
C PRO A 124 -35.07 12.21 14.91
N VAL A 125 -34.03 13.02 15.07
CA VAL A 125 -34.02 14.44 14.69
C VAL A 125 -33.21 14.64 13.42
N SER A 126 -33.84 15.09 12.35
CA SER A 126 -33.13 15.43 11.12
C SER A 126 -32.27 16.69 11.28
N ILE A 127 -31.03 16.60 10.81
CA ILE A 127 -30.04 17.66 10.76
C ILE A 127 -29.60 17.93 9.33
N THR A 128 -29.38 19.20 9.02
CA THR A 128 -28.80 19.64 7.75
C THR A 128 -27.27 19.54 7.81
N ALA A 129 -26.65 19.17 6.68
CA ALA A 129 -25.19 19.20 6.51
C ALA A 129 -24.61 20.57 6.85
N ASN A 130 -23.36 20.60 7.32
CA ASN A 130 -22.55 21.79 7.61
C ASN A 130 -23.26 22.81 8.51
N THR A 131 -24.24 22.36 9.30
CA THR A 131 -25.01 23.18 10.22
C THR A 131 -24.63 22.80 11.65
N THR A 132 -24.38 23.79 12.49
CA THR A 132 -23.96 23.56 13.88
C THR A 132 -25.17 23.19 14.75
N TYR A 133 -25.01 22.14 15.54
CA TYR A 133 -25.94 21.69 16.58
C TYR A 133 -25.20 21.53 17.90
N VAL A 134 -25.94 21.44 19.01
CA VAL A 134 -25.38 21.16 20.33
C VAL A 134 -25.97 19.87 20.86
N ALA A 135 -25.12 18.93 21.26
CA ALA A 135 -25.49 17.74 22.02
C ALA A 135 -25.04 17.94 23.47
N SER A 136 -25.91 17.70 24.44
CA SER A 136 -25.60 17.85 25.87
C SER A 136 -26.22 16.74 26.72
N TYR A 137 -25.75 16.60 27.95
CA TYR A 137 -26.47 15.87 28.99
C TYR A 137 -26.48 16.64 30.31
N HIS A 138 -27.52 16.40 31.10
CA HIS A 138 -27.66 16.92 32.45
C HIS A 138 -27.04 15.97 33.49
N ALA A 139 -26.12 16.49 34.29
CA ALA A 139 -25.54 15.85 35.46
C ALA A 139 -26.13 16.47 36.74
N PRO A 140 -27.14 15.84 37.38
CA PRO A 140 -27.86 16.46 38.49
C PRO A 140 -27.04 16.62 39.78
N ASN A 141 -25.92 15.90 39.91
CA ASN A 141 -25.01 15.98 41.05
C ASN A 141 -23.57 16.33 40.62
N GLY A 142 -23.38 17.00 39.48
CA GLY A 142 -22.05 17.33 38.95
C GLY A 142 -21.22 16.07 38.63
N ALA A 143 -19.93 16.08 38.99
CA ALA A 143 -19.00 14.95 38.84
C ALA A 143 -18.84 14.39 37.41
N TYR A 144 -19.13 15.21 36.39
CA TYR A 144 -18.99 14.87 34.98
C TYR A 144 -17.54 14.49 34.61
N GLY A 145 -17.42 13.67 33.57
CA GLY A 145 -16.13 13.39 32.95
C GLY A 145 -15.69 14.55 32.07
N PHE A 146 -14.41 14.93 32.11
CA PHE A 146 -13.90 15.94 31.21
C PHE A 146 -12.43 15.75 30.86
N THR A 147 -12.04 16.37 29.75
CA THR A 147 -10.65 16.64 29.40
C THR A 147 -10.53 18.15 29.22
N ASP A 148 -9.75 18.81 30.09
CA ASP A 148 -9.45 20.25 29.95
C ASP A 148 -8.90 20.51 28.55
N SER A 149 -9.35 21.57 27.89
CA SER A 149 -8.86 21.95 26.55
C SER A 149 -9.09 20.91 25.44
N GLY A 150 -9.87 19.85 25.69
CA GLY A 150 -10.04 18.70 24.78
C GLY A 150 -10.76 18.97 23.45
N LEU A 151 -11.32 20.17 23.26
CA LEU A 151 -11.95 20.65 22.01
C LEU A 151 -11.35 21.97 21.52
N ILE A 152 -10.13 22.33 21.95
CA ILE A 152 -9.37 23.44 21.31
C ILE A 152 -9.20 23.12 19.81
N VAL A 153 -8.73 21.91 19.53
CA VAL A 153 -8.84 21.29 18.21
C VAL A 153 -10.14 20.49 18.21
N GLY A 154 -10.96 20.68 17.18
CA GLY A 154 -12.18 19.92 17.01
C GLY A 154 -11.90 18.42 16.92
N VAL A 155 -12.91 17.59 17.17
CA VAL A 155 -12.82 16.14 16.99
C VAL A 155 -13.42 15.82 15.63
N ASP A 156 -12.62 15.26 14.74
CA ASP A 156 -13.06 14.87 13.40
C ASP A 156 -13.24 13.35 13.33
N SER A 157 -14.47 12.91 13.10
CA SER A 157 -14.87 11.51 12.92
C SER A 157 -15.90 11.46 11.78
N PRO A 158 -15.45 11.56 10.50
CA PRO A 158 -16.35 11.77 9.38
C PRO A 158 -17.48 10.73 9.33
N PRO A 159 -18.74 11.15 9.12
CA PRO A 159 -19.14 12.49 8.67
C PRO A 159 -19.40 13.49 9.80
N LEU A 160 -19.01 13.23 11.05
CA LEU A 160 -19.27 14.10 12.20
C LEU A 160 -18.03 14.90 12.62
N HIS A 161 -18.23 16.16 12.99
CA HIS A 161 -17.19 17.07 13.43
C HIS A 161 -17.61 17.76 14.71
N ALA A 162 -16.89 17.56 15.82
CA ALA A 162 -16.98 18.47 16.94
C ALA A 162 -16.17 19.73 16.58
N LEU A 163 -16.77 20.91 16.68
CA LEU A 163 -16.14 22.14 16.21
C LEU A 163 -14.92 22.54 17.06
N PRO A 164 -13.85 23.09 16.49
CA PRO A 164 -12.77 23.67 17.28
C PRO A 164 -13.27 24.88 18.08
N GLY A 165 -12.72 25.06 19.27
CA GLY A 165 -13.00 26.22 20.10
C GLY A 165 -12.24 27.47 19.65
N GLY A 166 -12.94 28.46 19.08
CA GLY A 166 -12.33 29.71 18.59
C GLY A 166 -13.33 30.86 18.34
N THR A 167 -12.83 32.04 17.98
CA THR A 167 -13.58 33.32 17.91
C THR A 167 -14.74 33.35 16.90
N THR A 168 -14.76 32.44 15.91
CA THR A 168 -15.83 32.33 14.90
C THR A 168 -16.94 31.33 15.25
N ALA A 169 -16.70 30.34 16.11
CA ALA A 169 -17.70 29.32 16.53
C ALA A 169 -18.24 29.53 17.97
N GLY A 170 -17.71 30.53 18.68
CA GLY A 170 -18.12 30.90 20.04
C GLY A 170 -17.84 29.82 21.08
N GLY A 171 -16.61 29.30 21.17
CA GLY A 171 -16.18 28.25 22.12
C GLY A 171 -16.91 26.89 21.98
N ASN A 172 -16.20 25.78 22.14
CA ASN A 172 -16.82 24.44 22.25
C ASN A 172 -16.67 23.92 23.69
N GLY A 173 -17.15 22.73 24.04
CA GLY A 173 -17.17 22.31 25.43
C GLY A 173 -18.09 23.20 26.25
N VAL A 174 -19.38 23.11 25.94
CA VAL A 174 -20.37 24.04 26.49
C VAL A 174 -20.93 23.54 27.82
N PHE A 175 -21.26 24.46 28.71
CA PHE A 175 -21.88 24.13 29.99
C PHE A 175 -22.85 25.20 30.47
N GLN A 176 -23.73 24.83 31.40
CA GLN A 176 -24.58 25.75 32.16
C GLN A 176 -25.04 25.10 33.47
N TYR A 177 -24.86 25.78 34.60
CA TYR A 177 -25.41 25.33 35.88
C TYR A 177 -26.91 25.65 35.98
N GLY A 178 -27.69 24.76 36.59
CA GLY A 178 -29.11 24.95 36.80
C GLY A 178 -29.94 23.67 36.61
N ALA A 179 -31.22 23.84 36.33
CA ALA A 179 -32.14 22.73 36.11
C ALA A 179 -31.88 22.03 34.76
N SER A 180 -32.21 20.73 34.71
CA SER A 180 -32.16 19.91 33.48
C SER A 180 -32.87 20.60 32.31
N GLY A 181 -32.28 20.53 31.11
CA GLY A 181 -32.88 21.11 29.91
C GLY A 181 -32.70 22.63 29.82
N THR A 182 -31.65 23.16 30.43
CA THR A 182 -31.20 24.54 30.19
C THR A 182 -30.17 24.54 29.06
N PHE A 183 -30.35 25.33 28.00
CA PHE A 183 -29.41 25.38 26.88
C PHE A 183 -28.02 25.86 27.35
N PRO A 184 -26.93 25.10 27.09
CA PRO A 184 -25.62 25.44 27.59
C PRO A 184 -24.98 26.58 26.79
N THR A 185 -24.91 27.78 27.40
CA THR A 185 -24.36 28.99 26.76
C THR A 185 -22.92 29.31 27.16
N GLY A 186 -22.43 28.77 28.29
CA GLY A 186 -21.06 28.96 28.74
C GLY A 186 -20.10 27.99 28.05
N SER A 187 -18.81 28.34 27.99
CA SER A 187 -17.73 27.41 27.62
C SER A 187 -16.57 27.63 28.59
N PHE A 188 -15.92 26.54 28.99
CA PHE A 188 -14.74 26.59 29.86
C PHE A 188 -13.56 25.96 29.14
N ARG A 189 -12.62 26.82 28.70
CA ARG A 189 -11.37 26.43 28.03
C ARG A 189 -11.53 25.45 26.87
N ASN A 190 -12.70 25.39 26.24
CA ASN A 190 -12.99 24.37 25.23
C ASN A 190 -12.81 22.92 25.73
N SER A 191 -13.24 22.64 26.96
CA SER A 191 -13.13 21.31 27.55
C SER A 191 -13.97 20.27 26.79
N ASN A 192 -13.46 19.07 26.59
CA ASN A 192 -14.31 17.97 26.10
C ASN A 192 -15.05 17.36 27.29
N TYR A 193 -16.37 17.51 27.36
CA TYR A 193 -17.22 16.88 28.38
C TYR A 193 -17.71 15.47 28.00
N TRP A 194 -17.13 14.89 26.95
CA TRP A 194 -17.37 13.52 26.49
C TRP A 194 -18.83 13.23 26.21
N VAL A 195 -19.48 14.20 25.55
CA VAL A 195 -20.83 14.08 25.00
C VAL A 195 -20.72 13.78 23.51
N ASP A 196 -21.58 12.91 23.02
CA ASP A 196 -21.52 12.41 21.65
C ASP A 196 -22.95 12.19 21.11
N VAL A 197 -23.05 12.03 19.81
CA VAL A 197 -24.28 11.76 19.07
C VAL A 197 -24.24 10.40 18.40
N VAL A 198 -25.41 9.83 18.18
CA VAL A 198 -25.60 8.67 17.30
C VAL A 198 -26.21 9.17 16.00
N PHE A 199 -25.37 9.47 15.02
CA PHE A 199 -25.77 10.03 13.73
C PHE A 199 -26.02 8.94 12.71
N ARG A 200 -27.12 9.06 11.98
CA ARG A 200 -27.45 8.21 10.84
C ARG A 200 -27.57 9.11 9.61
N PRO A 201 -26.71 8.98 8.58
CA PRO A 201 -26.80 9.81 7.38
C PRO A 201 -28.19 9.75 6.73
N ALA A 202 -28.52 10.75 5.92
CA ALA A 202 -29.73 10.71 5.12
C ALA A 202 -29.71 9.48 4.19
N PRO A 203 -30.88 8.99 3.78
CA PRO A 203 -30.98 7.94 2.77
C PRO A 203 -30.19 8.29 1.49
N PRO A 204 -29.79 7.29 0.70
CA PRO A 204 -29.08 7.52 -0.56
C PRO A 204 -29.78 8.55 -1.46
N VAL A 205 -29.01 9.47 -2.02
CA VAL A 205 -29.42 10.51 -2.95
C VAL A 205 -29.30 10.00 -4.39
N SER A 206 -30.20 10.45 -5.24
CA SER A 206 -30.28 10.09 -6.66
C SER A 206 -30.38 11.35 -7.53
N ILE A 207 -30.03 11.27 -8.81
CA ILE A 207 -30.01 12.41 -9.74
C ILE A 207 -31.42 12.98 -9.96
N TRP A 208 -32.44 12.13 -10.07
CA TRP A 208 -33.83 12.57 -10.23
C TRP A 208 -34.64 12.42 -8.94
N PRO A 209 -35.73 13.18 -8.71
CA PRO A 209 -36.70 12.86 -7.66
C PRO A 209 -37.56 11.65 -8.05
N ALA A 210 -38.12 10.93 -7.07
CA ALA A 210 -38.97 9.75 -7.32
C ALA A 210 -40.25 10.08 -8.10
N THR A 211 -40.64 11.36 -8.17
CA THR A 211 -41.79 11.85 -8.95
C THR A 211 -41.45 12.19 -10.40
N ALA A 212 -40.17 12.17 -10.78
CA ALA A 212 -39.77 12.49 -12.15
C ALA A 212 -40.16 11.35 -13.10
N THR A 213 -40.67 11.71 -14.27
CA THR A 213 -41.13 10.78 -15.30
C THR A 213 -40.57 11.16 -16.68
N PRO A 214 -40.23 10.18 -17.52
CA PRO A 214 -39.84 10.39 -18.92
C PRO A 214 -40.97 11.00 -19.76
N ALA A 215 -40.58 11.76 -20.79
CA ALA A 215 -41.48 12.16 -21.86
C ALA A 215 -41.93 10.94 -22.68
N ILE A 216 -41.04 9.97 -22.90
CA ILE A 216 -41.36 8.68 -23.51
C ILE A 216 -41.02 7.55 -22.53
N ALA A 217 -42.05 6.98 -21.91
CA ALA A 217 -41.88 5.91 -20.91
C ALA A 217 -41.41 4.56 -21.49
N SER A 218 -41.76 4.27 -22.75
CA SER A 218 -41.23 3.15 -23.51
C SER A 218 -41.16 3.51 -24.98
N VAL A 219 -39.97 3.46 -25.57
CA VAL A 219 -39.84 3.55 -27.02
C VAL A 219 -40.50 2.34 -27.71
N THR A 220 -41.20 2.55 -28.82
CA THR A 220 -41.95 1.49 -29.52
C THR A 220 -41.23 0.95 -30.76
N ASN A 221 -40.15 1.60 -31.17
CA ASN A 221 -39.40 1.32 -32.39
C ASN A 221 -38.09 0.56 -32.13
N ASP A 222 -37.72 0.29 -30.87
CA ASP A 222 -36.54 -0.51 -30.53
C ASP A 222 -36.88 -1.58 -29.50
N SER A 223 -36.83 -2.83 -29.95
CA SER A 223 -37.06 -4.03 -29.14
C SER A 223 -35.78 -4.85 -28.91
N ARG A 224 -34.62 -4.31 -29.33
CA ARG A 224 -33.35 -5.03 -29.22
C ARG A 224 -32.83 -4.99 -27.77
N PRO A 225 -32.15 -6.05 -27.30
CA PRO A 225 -31.44 -6.03 -26.04
C PRO A 225 -30.40 -4.91 -26.04
N VAL A 226 -30.46 -4.04 -25.03
CA VAL A 226 -29.61 -2.84 -24.97
C VAL A 226 -29.25 -2.52 -23.52
N GLU A 227 -27.98 -2.20 -23.28
CA GLU A 227 -27.53 -1.56 -22.05
C GLU A 227 -27.61 -0.05 -22.27
N VAL A 228 -28.34 0.66 -21.40
CA VAL A 228 -28.45 2.12 -21.43
C VAL A 228 -27.99 2.70 -20.10
N GLY A 229 -27.42 3.90 -20.09
CA GLY A 229 -26.82 4.46 -18.88
C GLY A 229 -26.56 5.96 -18.89
N VAL A 230 -26.03 6.43 -17.76
CA VAL A 230 -25.69 7.83 -17.49
C VAL A 230 -24.24 7.93 -16.99
N LYS A 231 -23.49 8.90 -17.52
CA LYS A 231 -22.22 9.35 -16.93
C LYS A 231 -22.52 10.36 -15.81
N PHE A 232 -21.96 10.12 -14.63
CA PHE A 232 -22.16 11.00 -13.48
C PHE A 232 -20.85 11.26 -12.70
N ARG A 233 -20.88 12.29 -11.86
CA ARG A 233 -19.86 12.60 -10.83
C ARG A 233 -20.55 12.92 -9.51
N THR A 234 -19.79 12.81 -8.42
CA THR A 234 -20.18 13.35 -7.12
C THR A 234 -19.21 14.47 -6.70
N SER A 235 -19.72 15.52 -6.07
CA SER A 235 -18.88 16.62 -5.56
C SER A 235 -18.13 16.27 -4.28
N ILE A 236 -18.53 15.18 -3.61
CA ILE A 236 -17.93 14.63 -2.40
C ILE A 236 -17.69 13.14 -2.55
N THR A 237 -16.83 12.57 -1.70
CA THR A 237 -16.62 11.13 -1.62
C THR A 237 -17.84 10.44 -1.00
N GLY A 238 -18.08 9.20 -1.38
CA GLY A 238 -19.16 8.41 -0.80
C GLY A 238 -19.27 7.04 -1.46
N ASN A 239 -20.37 6.34 -1.17
CA ASN A 239 -20.62 5.03 -1.73
C ASN A 239 -21.78 5.07 -2.73
N VAL A 240 -21.63 4.37 -3.85
CA VAL A 240 -22.78 3.95 -4.63
C VAL A 240 -23.33 2.66 -4.03
N VAL A 241 -24.53 2.72 -3.48
CA VAL A 241 -25.18 1.57 -2.83
C VAL A 241 -26.10 0.80 -3.78
N GLY A 242 -26.36 1.34 -4.98
CA GLY A 242 -27.22 0.72 -5.97
C GLY A 242 -27.49 1.61 -7.17
N VAL A 243 -28.37 1.13 -8.04
CA VAL A 243 -28.82 1.81 -9.24
C VAL A 243 -30.33 1.68 -9.38
N ARG A 244 -30.94 2.59 -10.12
CA ARG A 244 -32.37 2.54 -10.44
C ARG A 244 -32.61 3.01 -11.86
N PHE A 245 -33.74 2.63 -12.43
CA PHE A 245 -34.15 3.10 -13.75
C PHE A 245 -35.66 3.29 -13.84
N TYR A 246 -36.13 4.10 -14.79
CA TYR A 246 -37.56 4.26 -15.04
C TYR A 246 -38.07 3.20 -16.03
N LYS A 247 -39.07 2.41 -15.61
CA LYS A 247 -39.68 1.36 -16.41
C LYS A 247 -41.02 1.80 -16.98
N GLY A 248 -41.17 1.75 -18.31
CA GLY A 248 -42.48 1.79 -18.96
C GLY A 248 -43.04 0.39 -19.23
N ALA A 249 -44.32 0.31 -19.59
CA ALA A 249 -45.03 -0.97 -19.71
C ALA A 249 -44.46 -1.90 -20.80
N GLY A 250 -43.75 -1.35 -21.79
CA GLY A 250 -43.09 -2.14 -22.84
C GLY A 250 -41.71 -2.66 -22.44
N ASN A 251 -41.07 -2.07 -21.43
CA ASN A 251 -39.74 -2.45 -20.93
C ASN A 251 -39.88 -3.71 -20.06
N THR A 252 -39.98 -4.86 -20.72
CA THR A 252 -40.26 -6.15 -20.11
C THR A 252 -39.01 -7.04 -20.10
N GLY A 253 -39.00 -8.06 -19.25
CA GLY A 253 -37.87 -8.97 -19.08
C GLY A 253 -37.11 -8.74 -17.78
N THR A 254 -36.01 -9.48 -17.58
CA THR A 254 -35.17 -9.35 -16.38
C THR A 254 -34.15 -8.25 -16.57
N HIS A 255 -34.25 -7.20 -15.76
CA HIS A 255 -33.32 -6.08 -15.80
C HIS A 255 -32.15 -6.32 -14.84
N VAL A 256 -30.96 -5.86 -15.23
CA VAL A 256 -29.75 -5.93 -14.40
C VAL A 256 -29.09 -4.57 -14.42
N GLY A 257 -28.80 -4.04 -13.24
CA GLY A 257 -28.13 -2.76 -13.06
C GLY A 257 -26.63 -2.94 -12.91
N HIS A 258 -25.85 -1.99 -13.44
CA HIS A 258 -24.40 -2.00 -13.41
C HIS A 258 -23.83 -0.63 -13.00
N LEU A 259 -22.70 -0.66 -12.33
CA LEU A 259 -21.86 0.50 -12.05
C LEU A 259 -20.48 0.28 -12.63
N TRP A 260 -19.94 1.29 -13.31
CA TRP A 260 -18.65 1.22 -13.99
C TRP A 260 -17.78 2.41 -13.64
N SER A 261 -16.47 2.20 -13.70
CA SER A 261 -15.50 3.29 -13.82
C SER A 261 -15.60 3.95 -15.21
N ALA A 262 -14.97 5.12 -15.37
CA ALA A 262 -14.89 5.79 -16.67
C ALA A 262 -14.16 4.98 -17.76
N ASN A 263 -13.26 4.06 -17.40
CA ASN A 263 -12.50 3.23 -18.35
C ASN A 263 -13.17 1.88 -18.65
N GLY A 264 -14.39 1.63 -18.16
CA GLY A 264 -15.18 0.45 -18.49
C GLY A 264 -14.97 -0.77 -17.58
N GLN A 265 -14.30 -0.60 -16.45
CA GLN A 265 -14.25 -1.64 -15.41
C GLN A 265 -15.61 -1.73 -14.71
N LEU A 266 -16.19 -2.93 -14.67
CA LEU A 266 -17.39 -3.21 -13.86
C LEU A 266 -17.03 -3.14 -12.37
N LEU A 267 -17.65 -2.23 -11.64
CA LEU A 267 -17.44 -2.02 -10.21
C LEU A 267 -18.49 -2.75 -9.37
N ALA A 268 -19.73 -2.83 -9.85
CA ALA A 268 -20.78 -3.63 -9.23
C ALA A 268 -21.91 -3.95 -10.22
N SER A 269 -22.63 -5.04 -9.96
CA SER A 269 -23.82 -5.46 -10.70
C SER A 269 -24.87 -6.00 -9.73
N ALA A 270 -26.15 -5.80 -10.05
CA ALA A 270 -27.26 -6.42 -9.33
C ALA A 270 -28.50 -6.60 -10.23
N THR A 271 -29.14 -7.77 -10.12
CA THR A 271 -30.39 -8.05 -10.82
C THR A 271 -31.56 -7.39 -10.11
N PHE A 272 -32.39 -6.65 -10.86
CA PHE A 272 -33.63 -6.09 -10.32
C PHE A 272 -34.62 -7.22 -10.04
N VAL A 273 -35.15 -7.24 -8.82
CA VAL A 273 -36.13 -8.23 -8.36
C VAL A 273 -37.37 -7.52 -7.84
N ASN A 274 -38.53 -8.17 -7.94
CA ASN A 274 -39.83 -7.62 -7.50
C ASN A 274 -40.20 -6.27 -8.16
N GLU A 275 -39.90 -6.11 -9.45
CA GLU A 275 -40.21 -4.89 -10.19
C GLU A 275 -41.72 -4.66 -10.36
N THR A 276 -42.14 -3.40 -10.39
CA THR A 276 -43.50 -3.02 -10.79
C THR A 276 -43.68 -3.02 -12.31
N ALA A 277 -44.93 -2.95 -12.77
CA ALA A 277 -45.25 -2.89 -14.20
C ALA A 277 -44.78 -1.59 -14.87
N THR A 278 -44.82 -0.47 -14.13
CA THR A 278 -44.35 0.85 -14.56
C THR A 278 -43.75 1.63 -13.37
N GLY A 279 -42.97 2.66 -13.66
CA GLY A 279 -42.37 3.57 -12.68
C GLY A 279 -40.90 3.25 -12.37
N TRP A 280 -40.33 3.94 -11.38
CA TRP A 280 -38.96 3.72 -10.93
C TRP A 280 -38.75 2.33 -10.32
N GLN A 281 -37.77 1.59 -10.84
CA GLN A 281 -37.30 0.32 -10.31
C GLN A 281 -35.94 0.54 -9.67
N GLN A 282 -35.71 -0.05 -8.50
CA GLN A 282 -34.49 0.15 -7.73
C GLN A 282 -33.87 -1.17 -7.32
N VAL A 283 -32.54 -1.25 -7.35
CA VAL A 283 -31.78 -2.37 -6.81
C VAL A 283 -30.56 -1.87 -6.03
N THR A 284 -30.24 -2.54 -4.92
CA THR A 284 -29.02 -2.29 -4.14
C THR A 284 -27.95 -3.32 -4.46
N PHE A 285 -26.69 -2.90 -4.47
CA PHE A 285 -25.55 -3.81 -4.57
C PHE A 285 -25.36 -4.58 -3.27
N SER A 286 -24.83 -5.82 -3.36
CA SER A 286 -24.51 -6.64 -2.19
C SER A 286 -23.44 -5.99 -1.30
N THR A 287 -22.54 -5.24 -1.94
CA THR A 287 -21.50 -4.42 -1.31
C THR A 287 -21.56 -3.00 -1.90
N PRO A 288 -21.70 -1.95 -1.08
CA PRO A 288 -21.57 -0.57 -1.54
C PRO A 288 -20.20 -0.31 -2.19
N VAL A 289 -20.17 0.48 -3.26
CA VAL A 289 -18.94 0.81 -3.98
C VAL A 289 -18.48 2.21 -3.60
N ALA A 290 -17.32 2.33 -2.95
CA ALA A 290 -16.71 3.63 -2.66
C ALA A 290 -16.28 4.31 -3.97
N ILE A 291 -16.64 5.58 -4.13
CA ILE A 291 -16.28 6.41 -5.27
C ILE A 291 -15.61 7.71 -4.81
N ALA A 292 -14.64 8.16 -5.59
CA ALA A 292 -13.91 9.39 -5.33
C ALA A 292 -14.74 10.61 -5.77
N ALA A 293 -14.61 11.71 -5.03
CA ALA A 293 -15.14 13.01 -5.45
C ALA A 293 -14.53 13.41 -6.79
N ASN A 294 -15.33 14.07 -7.64
CA ASN A 294 -14.94 14.63 -8.93
C ASN A 294 -14.42 13.61 -9.97
N ALA A 295 -14.48 12.30 -9.69
CA ALA A 295 -14.20 11.25 -10.66
C ALA A 295 -15.47 10.85 -11.44
N THR A 296 -15.32 10.59 -12.74
CA THR A 296 -16.44 10.17 -13.61
C THR A 296 -16.71 8.68 -13.48
N TYR A 297 -17.98 8.32 -13.37
CA TYR A 297 -18.48 6.94 -13.35
C TYR A 297 -19.67 6.78 -14.31
N VAL A 298 -20.04 5.55 -14.61
CA VAL A 298 -21.23 5.22 -15.41
C VAL A 298 -22.16 4.33 -14.59
N ALA A 299 -23.44 4.72 -14.46
CA ALA A 299 -24.50 3.84 -14.00
C ALA A 299 -25.33 3.41 -15.20
N SER A 300 -25.60 2.11 -15.34
CA SER A 300 -26.36 1.57 -16.48
C SER A 300 -27.35 0.49 -16.02
N TYR A 301 -28.33 0.19 -16.87
CA TYR A 301 -29.11 -1.04 -16.74
C TYR A 301 -29.31 -1.71 -18.10
N HIS A 302 -29.48 -3.03 -18.04
CA HIS A 302 -29.80 -3.85 -19.20
C HIS A 302 -31.31 -3.95 -19.41
N ALA A 303 -31.78 -3.52 -20.58
CA ALA A 303 -33.13 -3.72 -21.08
C ALA A 303 -33.16 -4.86 -22.12
N PRO A 304 -33.47 -6.10 -21.71
CA PRO A 304 -33.32 -7.28 -22.57
C PRO A 304 -34.27 -7.29 -23.77
N ASN A 305 -35.38 -6.56 -23.72
CA ASN A 305 -36.35 -6.43 -24.82
C ASN A 305 -36.49 -4.99 -25.32
N GLY A 306 -35.46 -4.15 -25.14
CA GLY A 306 -35.49 -2.74 -25.53
C GLY A 306 -36.57 -1.95 -24.78
N ALA A 307 -37.33 -1.12 -25.49
CA ALA A 307 -38.45 -0.35 -24.96
C ALA A 307 -38.12 0.52 -23.72
N TYR A 308 -36.87 0.96 -23.61
CA TYR A 308 -36.36 1.81 -22.54
C TYR A 308 -37.04 3.18 -22.53
N ALA A 309 -36.98 3.87 -21.38
CA ALA A 309 -37.41 5.25 -21.25
C ALA A 309 -36.44 6.20 -21.95
N PHE A 310 -36.95 7.26 -22.57
CA PHE A 310 -36.15 8.10 -23.46
C PHE A 310 -36.62 9.55 -23.52
N ASP A 311 -35.69 10.47 -23.30
CA ASP A 311 -35.85 11.89 -23.66
C ASP A 311 -34.66 12.32 -24.53
N ASP A 312 -34.95 12.82 -25.73
CA ASP A 312 -33.93 13.36 -26.63
C ASP A 312 -33.28 14.61 -26.05
N ALA A 313 -31.96 14.78 -26.21
CA ALA A 313 -31.18 15.90 -25.68
C ALA A 313 -31.29 16.15 -24.15
N GLY A 314 -31.83 15.19 -23.38
CA GLY A 314 -32.12 15.36 -21.96
C GLY A 314 -30.91 15.62 -21.06
N LEU A 315 -29.68 15.37 -21.51
CA LEU A 315 -28.43 15.55 -20.77
C LEU A 315 -27.44 16.52 -21.45
N VAL A 316 -27.87 17.31 -22.44
CA VAL A 316 -27.01 18.33 -23.09
C VAL A 316 -26.40 19.29 -22.07
N ASN A 317 -27.20 19.75 -21.10
CA ASN A 317 -26.76 20.67 -20.05
C ASN A 317 -26.38 19.95 -18.73
N GLY A 318 -26.50 18.62 -18.67
CA GLY A 318 -26.42 17.85 -17.43
C GLY A 318 -27.62 18.08 -16.51
N VAL A 319 -27.72 17.28 -15.46
CA VAL A 319 -28.75 17.39 -14.40
C VAL A 319 -28.07 17.20 -13.05
N SER A 320 -28.32 18.08 -12.10
CA SER A 320 -27.69 18.03 -10.78
C SER A 320 -28.74 17.97 -9.67
N ASN A 321 -28.56 17.00 -8.78
CA ASN A 321 -29.16 16.95 -7.46
C ASN A 321 -28.01 16.75 -6.46
N PRO A 322 -27.37 17.85 -6.01
CA PRO A 322 -26.16 17.78 -5.22
C PRO A 322 -26.29 16.82 -4.02
N PRO A 323 -25.29 15.95 -3.77
CA PRO A 323 -23.94 16.00 -4.34
C PRO A 323 -23.77 15.29 -5.70
N VAL A 324 -24.82 14.73 -6.30
CA VAL A 324 -24.74 13.92 -7.53
C VAL A 324 -25.07 14.75 -8.77
N THR A 325 -24.26 14.63 -9.81
CA THR A 325 -24.49 15.33 -11.09
C THR A 325 -24.32 14.37 -12.26
N ALA A 326 -25.39 14.22 -13.07
CA ALA A 326 -25.28 13.70 -14.43
C ALA A 326 -24.59 14.75 -15.31
N LEU A 327 -23.51 14.35 -15.97
CA LEU A 327 -22.61 15.30 -16.64
C LEU A 327 -23.23 15.91 -17.93
N PRO A 328 -22.90 17.17 -18.27
CA PRO A 328 -23.25 17.73 -19.57
C PRO A 328 -22.55 16.98 -20.71
N GLY A 329 -23.30 16.52 -21.69
CA GLY A 329 -22.79 15.70 -22.80
C GLY A 329 -21.67 16.31 -23.64
N PRO A 330 -21.82 17.54 -24.19
CA PRO A 330 -20.85 18.14 -25.10
C PRO A 330 -19.44 18.30 -24.52
N ALA A 331 -19.33 18.55 -23.22
CA ALA A 331 -18.05 18.72 -22.53
C ALA A 331 -17.41 17.40 -22.08
N ASN A 332 -18.09 16.26 -22.18
CA ASN A 332 -17.68 14.98 -21.57
C ASN A 332 -17.72 13.79 -22.55
N GLY A 333 -17.59 14.06 -23.85
CA GLY A 333 -17.59 13.03 -24.89
C GLY A 333 -18.94 12.31 -25.01
N GLY A 334 -20.04 13.06 -24.86
CA GLY A 334 -21.42 12.58 -24.92
C GLY A 334 -21.93 12.04 -23.58
N ASN A 335 -23.23 12.17 -23.31
CA ASN A 335 -23.93 11.47 -22.21
C ASN A 335 -25.20 10.77 -22.75
N GLY A 336 -25.93 10.04 -21.91
CA GLY A 336 -26.93 9.11 -22.43
C GLY A 336 -26.24 8.01 -23.20
N VAL A 337 -25.54 7.15 -22.47
CA VAL A 337 -24.69 6.13 -23.08
C VAL A 337 -25.47 4.87 -23.35
N TYR A 338 -25.15 4.16 -24.43
CA TYR A 338 -25.78 2.89 -24.75
C TYR A 338 -24.80 1.91 -25.42
N SER A 339 -25.16 0.64 -25.39
CA SER A 339 -24.59 -0.39 -26.24
C SER A 339 -25.61 -1.50 -26.47
N TYR A 340 -25.77 -1.93 -27.72
CA TYR A 340 -26.58 -3.12 -28.03
C TYR A 340 -25.77 -4.37 -27.75
N GLY A 341 -26.38 -5.34 -27.08
CA GLY A 341 -25.67 -6.56 -26.69
C GLY A 341 -26.24 -7.18 -25.43
N PRO A 342 -25.59 -8.23 -24.90
CA PRO A 342 -26.01 -8.87 -23.66
C PRO A 342 -25.81 -7.95 -22.45
N SER A 343 -26.50 -8.29 -21.36
CA SER A 343 -26.33 -7.64 -20.05
C SER A 343 -24.87 -7.57 -19.62
N GLY A 344 -24.44 -6.44 -19.07
CA GLY A 344 -23.06 -6.25 -18.64
C GLY A 344 -22.10 -5.85 -19.77
N THR A 345 -22.63 -5.32 -20.87
CA THR A 345 -21.82 -4.66 -21.90
C THR A 345 -21.56 -3.21 -21.46
N PHE A 346 -20.30 -2.79 -21.32
CA PHE A 346 -20.00 -1.39 -20.99
C PHE A 346 -20.53 -0.45 -22.09
N PRO A 347 -21.40 0.52 -21.77
CA PRO A 347 -22.01 1.38 -22.77
C PRO A 347 -21.01 2.44 -23.27
N THR A 348 -20.57 2.30 -24.52
CA THR A 348 -19.55 3.16 -25.15
C THR A 348 -20.12 4.15 -26.17
N GLY A 349 -21.32 3.90 -26.69
CA GLY A 349 -22.02 4.79 -27.61
C GLY A 349 -22.81 5.88 -26.89
N SER A 350 -23.10 6.98 -27.56
CA SER A 350 -24.04 8.03 -27.10
C SER A 350 -24.89 8.48 -28.29
N PHE A 351 -26.16 8.81 -28.04
CA PHE A 351 -27.08 9.33 -29.07
C PHE A 351 -27.69 10.63 -28.57
N GLY A 352 -27.35 11.74 -29.22
CA GLY A 352 -27.99 13.05 -28.99
C GLY A 352 -27.96 13.55 -27.55
N ASP A 353 -27.01 13.11 -26.71
CA ASP A 353 -26.99 13.40 -25.28
C ASP A 353 -28.32 13.10 -24.56
N SER A 354 -28.95 11.98 -24.94
CA SER A 354 -30.28 11.60 -24.47
C SER A 354 -30.30 11.26 -22.97
N ASN A 355 -31.47 11.36 -22.33
CA ASN A 355 -31.68 10.80 -21.00
C ASN A 355 -32.41 9.46 -21.10
N TYR A 356 -31.73 8.36 -20.75
CA TYR A 356 -32.33 7.02 -20.68
C TYR A 356 -32.94 6.70 -19.32
N TRP A 357 -33.05 7.70 -18.43
CA TRP A 357 -33.69 7.59 -17.12
C TRP A 357 -33.07 6.52 -16.23
N VAL A 358 -31.74 6.45 -16.26
CA VAL A 358 -30.90 5.59 -15.41
C VAL A 358 -30.24 6.42 -14.35
N ASP A 359 -30.32 5.98 -13.10
CA ASP A 359 -29.90 6.75 -11.94
C ASP A 359 -29.06 5.91 -10.96
N VAL A 360 -28.31 6.62 -10.13
CA VAL A 360 -27.44 6.09 -9.10
C VAL A 360 -28.07 6.31 -7.73
N LEU A 361 -27.87 5.37 -6.81
CA LEU A 361 -28.15 5.56 -5.38
C LEU A 361 -26.84 5.87 -4.68
N PHE A 362 -26.54 7.15 -4.48
CA PHE A 362 -25.33 7.60 -3.83
C PHE A 362 -25.56 7.90 -2.35
N GLN A 363 -24.85 7.22 -1.48
CA GLN A 363 -24.80 7.51 -0.05
C GLN A 363 -23.51 8.25 0.27
N ALA A 364 -23.63 9.53 0.60
CA ALA A 364 -22.51 10.34 1.05
C ALA A 364 -21.96 9.82 2.40
N THR A 365 -20.64 9.72 2.53
CA THR A 365 -20.01 9.22 3.76
C THR A 365 -18.96 10.14 4.37
N GLY A 366 -18.44 11.13 3.64
CA GLY A 366 -17.40 12.05 4.14
C GLY A 366 -16.01 11.43 4.37
N ALA A 367 -15.91 10.10 4.48
CA ALA A 367 -14.65 9.37 4.62
C ALA A 367 -13.77 9.40 3.34
N LEU A 368 -12.44 9.35 3.52
CA LEU A 368 -11.49 9.09 2.44
C LEU A 368 -11.73 7.67 1.87
N PRO A 369 -11.66 7.47 0.54
CA PRO A 369 -11.83 6.14 -0.04
C PRO A 369 -10.69 5.23 0.43
N PRO A 370 -10.95 3.95 0.77
CA PRO A 370 -9.91 2.92 0.70
C PRO A 370 -9.32 2.94 -0.72
N ALA A 371 -8.02 2.65 -0.85
CA ALA A 371 -7.40 2.42 -2.16
C ALA A 371 -8.31 1.49 -2.99
N PRO A 372 -8.46 1.74 -4.31
CA PRO A 372 -9.25 0.86 -5.17
C PRO A 372 -8.87 -0.59 -4.90
N PRO A 373 -9.81 -1.55 -4.90
CA PRO A 373 -9.44 -2.96 -4.89
C PRO A 373 -8.41 -3.18 -6.01
N PRO A 374 -7.33 -3.94 -5.78
CA PRO A 374 -6.39 -4.30 -6.84
C PRO A 374 -7.17 -4.83 -8.06
N PRO A 375 -6.70 -4.59 -9.30
CA PRO A 375 -7.36 -5.12 -10.49
C PRO A 375 -7.67 -6.60 -10.26
N GLY A 376 -8.95 -6.97 -10.42
CA GLY A 376 -9.43 -8.31 -10.11
C GLY A 376 -8.51 -9.34 -10.76
N ASN A 377 -8.05 -10.29 -9.98
CA ASN A 377 -7.22 -11.42 -10.39
C ASN A 377 -7.95 -12.41 -11.31
N THR A 378 -9.08 -12.04 -11.93
CA THR A 378 -9.88 -12.89 -12.82
C THR A 378 -9.67 -12.51 -14.29
N PHE A 379 -9.36 -13.49 -15.13
CA PHE A 379 -8.97 -13.38 -16.53
C PHE A 379 -9.74 -14.35 -17.42
N THR A 380 -9.87 -13.97 -18.69
CA THR A 380 -10.44 -14.79 -19.78
C THR A 380 -9.58 -14.64 -21.05
N LEU A 381 -9.58 -15.64 -21.94
CA LEU A 381 -8.82 -15.62 -23.21
C LEU A 381 -9.35 -14.58 -24.19
N PHE A 382 -10.66 -14.35 -24.18
CA PHE A 382 -11.32 -13.39 -25.05
C PHE A 382 -11.94 -12.26 -24.21
N PRO A 383 -12.10 -11.03 -24.71
CA PRO A 383 -12.94 -10.04 -24.04
C PRO A 383 -14.42 -10.40 -24.19
N VAL A 384 -15.28 -9.95 -23.26
CA VAL A 384 -16.74 -10.21 -23.33
C VAL A 384 -17.41 -9.67 -24.60
N SER A 385 -16.77 -8.70 -25.26
CA SER A 385 -17.22 -8.14 -26.54
C SER A 385 -16.82 -8.96 -27.77
N ALA A 386 -15.99 -10.00 -27.62
CA ALA A 386 -15.55 -10.81 -28.76
C ALA A 386 -16.67 -11.71 -29.26
N THR A 387 -16.82 -11.80 -30.59
CA THR A 387 -17.88 -12.57 -31.27
C THR A 387 -17.30 -13.45 -32.39
N PRO A 388 -17.87 -14.66 -32.62
CA PRO A 388 -17.51 -15.54 -33.74
C PRO A 388 -17.83 -14.95 -35.11
N GLY A 389 -16.99 -15.25 -36.10
CA GLY A 389 -17.31 -15.05 -37.50
C GLY A 389 -18.41 -16.00 -38.00
N LEU A 390 -18.42 -17.27 -37.55
CA LEU A 390 -19.57 -18.17 -37.72
C LEU A 390 -20.26 -18.45 -36.38
N ALA A 391 -21.37 -17.75 -36.12
CA ALA A 391 -22.12 -17.90 -34.88
C ALA A 391 -22.83 -19.26 -34.73
N THR A 392 -23.28 -19.89 -35.82
CA THR A 392 -23.97 -21.20 -35.78
C THR A 392 -23.50 -22.06 -36.94
N ALA A 393 -22.79 -23.15 -36.65
CA ALA A 393 -22.48 -24.17 -37.64
C ALA A 393 -23.76 -24.92 -38.08
N ASN A 394 -23.79 -25.38 -39.32
CA ASN A 394 -24.88 -26.20 -39.86
C ASN A 394 -24.79 -27.68 -39.47
N ASP A 395 -23.80 -28.05 -38.65
CA ASP A 395 -23.65 -29.38 -38.09
C ASP A 395 -24.65 -29.57 -36.93
N THR A 396 -25.48 -30.60 -37.00
CA THR A 396 -26.53 -30.90 -36.01
C THR A 396 -26.22 -32.14 -35.17
N ALA A 397 -25.05 -32.74 -35.34
CA ALA A 397 -24.63 -33.89 -34.54
C ALA A 397 -24.21 -33.47 -33.13
N ALA A 398 -24.50 -34.32 -32.14
CA ALA A 398 -24.04 -34.14 -30.77
C ALA A 398 -22.51 -34.13 -30.72
N THR A 399 -21.93 -33.05 -30.20
CA THR A 399 -20.50 -32.76 -30.32
C THR A 399 -19.96 -32.08 -29.07
N GLU A 400 -18.80 -32.51 -28.59
CA GLU A 400 -17.97 -31.76 -27.64
C GLU A 400 -16.99 -30.90 -28.42
N VAL A 401 -16.86 -29.60 -28.10
CA VAL A 401 -15.87 -28.70 -28.72
C VAL A 401 -15.07 -27.93 -27.64
N GLY A 402 -13.81 -27.60 -27.91
CA GLY A 402 -12.93 -27.02 -26.89
C GLY A 402 -11.66 -26.33 -27.39
N VAL A 403 -10.94 -25.78 -26.42
CA VAL A 403 -9.67 -25.05 -26.59
C VAL A 403 -8.59 -25.63 -25.66
N LYS A 404 -7.39 -25.85 -26.20
CA LYS A 404 -6.17 -26.07 -25.42
C LYS A 404 -5.60 -24.73 -24.98
N PHE A 405 -5.44 -24.54 -23.67
CA PHE A 405 -4.93 -23.31 -23.09
C PHE A 405 -3.88 -23.58 -22.00
N ARG A 406 -3.13 -22.55 -21.63
CA ARG A 406 -2.27 -22.51 -20.44
C ARG A 406 -2.39 -21.14 -19.77
N SER A 407 -2.00 -21.07 -18.51
CA SER A 407 -1.76 -19.82 -17.78
C SER A 407 -0.27 -19.62 -17.54
N ASP A 408 0.22 -18.38 -17.51
CA ASP A 408 1.56 -18.00 -17.08
C ASP A 408 1.70 -17.99 -15.55
N MET A 409 0.59 -18.05 -14.83
CA MET A 409 0.54 -18.06 -13.37
C MET A 409 -0.27 -19.24 -12.82
N ASP A 410 0.11 -19.70 -11.63
CA ASP A 410 -0.73 -20.62 -10.87
C ASP A 410 -2.04 -19.91 -10.48
N GLY A 411 -3.14 -20.64 -10.46
CA GLY A 411 -4.43 -20.07 -10.12
C GLY A 411 -5.53 -21.11 -10.12
N GLN A 412 -6.78 -20.66 -10.15
CA GLN A 412 -7.96 -21.49 -10.16
C GLN A 412 -8.81 -21.21 -11.40
N VAL A 413 -9.18 -22.24 -12.15
CA VAL A 413 -10.27 -22.13 -13.11
C VAL A 413 -11.59 -22.21 -12.34
N LYS A 414 -12.29 -21.08 -12.26
CA LYS A 414 -13.59 -20.94 -11.59
C LYS A 414 -14.72 -21.49 -12.44
N GLY A 415 -14.56 -21.52 -13.75
CA GLY A 415 -15.61 -21.94 -14.67
C GLY A 415 -15.18 -21.92 -16.13
N VAL A 416 -16.14 -22.28 -16.98
CA VAL A 416 -16.01 -22.26 -18.45
C VAL A 416 -17.10 -21.38 -19.00
N ARG A 417 -16.79 -20.71 -20.11
CA ARG A 417 -17.78 -20.01 -20.90
C ARG A 417 -17.63 -20.39 -22.38
N PHE A 418 -18.72 -20.31 -23.13
CA PHE A 418 -18.70 -20.51 -24.58
C PHE A 418 -19.61 -19.51 -25.28
N TYR A 419 -19.33 -19.22 -26.55
CA TYR A 419 -20.23 -18.42 -27.36
C TYR A 419 -21.33 -19.30 -27.97
N LYS A 420 -22.59 -18.92 -27.73
CA LYS A 420 -23.77 -19.64 -28.21
C LYS A 420 -24.39 -18.96 -29.43
N GLY A 421 -24.58 -19.74 -30.48
CA GLY A 421 -25.38 -19.37 -31.64
C GLY A 421 -26.84 -19.81 -31.52
N ALA A 422 -27.72 -19.24 -32.34
CA ALA A 422 -29.16 -19.52 -32.27
C ALA A 422 -29.52 -20.99 -32.55
N GLY A 423 -28.70 -21.72 -33.31
CA GLY A 423 -28.88 -23.16 -33.56
C GLY A 423 -28.24 -24.08 -32.52
N ASN A 424 -27.45 -23.55 -31.59
CA ASN A 424 -26.80 -24.33 -30.52
C ASN A 424 -27.81 -24.54 -29.38
N THR A 425 -28.59 -25.62 -29.48
CA THR A 425 -29.75 -25.88 -28.63
C THR A 425 -29.58 -27.15 -27.80
N GLY A 426 -30.41 -27.29 -26.76
CA GLY A 426 -30.30 -28.37 -25.78
C GLY A 426 -29.53 -27.96 -24.53
N THR A 427 -29.30 -28.92 -23.64
CA THR A 427 -28.62 -28.70 -22.36
C THR A 427 -27.10 -28.82 -22.53
N HIS A 428 -26.38 -27.71 -22.33
CA HIS A 428 -24.92 -27.69 -22.46
C HIS A 428 -24.24 -28.06 -21.15
N VAL A 429 -23.07 -28.68 -21.27
CA VAL A 429 -22.22 -29.03 -20.12
C VAL A 429 -20.82 -28.49 -20.37
N GLY A 430 -20.31 -27.66 -19.46
CA GLY A 430 -18.95 -27.13 -19.52
C GLY A 430 -18.00 -28.03 -18.76
N ASN A 431 -16.85 -28.33 -19.34
CA ASN A 431 -15.88 -29.26 -18.78
C ASN A 431 -14.46 -28.67 -18.79
N LEU A 432 -13.69 -29.02 -17.76
CA LEU A 432 -12.26 -28.78 -17.70
C LEU A 432 -11.53 -30.11 -17.58
N TRP A 433 -10.51 -30.31 -18.42
CA TRP A 433 -9.73 -31.53 -18.49
C TRP A 433 -8.24 -31.25 -18.35
N SER A 434 -7.51 -32.24 -17.84
CA SER A 434 -6.06 -32.31 -18.06
C SER A 434 -5.75 -32.57 -19.54
N ALA A 435 -4.51 -32.30 -19.97
CA ALA A 435 -4.07 -32.62 -21.34
C ALA A 435 -4.13 -34.11 -21.70
N SER A 436 -4.13 -35.02 -20.70
CA SER A 436 -4.24 -36.48 -20.91
C SER A 436 -5.68 -37.00 -20.93
N GLY A 437 -6.68 -36.14 -20.72
CA GLY A 437 -8.10 -36.49 -20.79
C GLY A 437 -8.78 -36.83 -19.48
N GLN A 438 -8.12 -36.67 -18.33
CA GLN A 438 -8.81 -36.74 -17.03
C GLN A 438 -9.75 -35.53 -16.87
N LEU A 439 -11.02 -35.79 -16.55
CA LEU A 439 -12.00 -34.76 -16.17
C LEU A 439 -11.66 -34.17 -14.80
N LEU A 440 -11.46 -32.86 -14.74
CA LEU A 440 -11.09 -32.14 -13.52
C LEU A 440 -12.29 -31.44 -12.88
N ALA A 441 -13.18 -30.87 -13.70
CA ALA A 441 -14.47 -30.34 -13.27
C ALA A 441 -15.48 -30.33 -14.41
N SER A 442 -16.76 -30.36 -14.04
CA SER A 442 -17.90 -30.29 -14.96
C SER A 442 -19.03 -29.50 -14.31
N ALA A 443 -19.76 -28.73 -15.10
CA ALA A 443 -20.97 -28.04 -14.66
C ALA A 443 -21.97 -27.90 -15.81
N THR A 444 -23.26 -28.13 -15.51
CA THR A 444 -24.35 -27.92 -16.46
C THR A 444 -24.67 -26.44 -16.55
N PHE A 445 -24.71 -25.90 -17.77
CA PHE A 445 -25.16 -24.53 -17.99
C PHE A 445 -26.66 -24.45 -17.67
N VAL A 446 -27.03 -23.45 -16.87
CA VAL A 446 -28.42 -23.16 -16.49
C VAL A 446 -28.73 -21.71 -16.80
N ASN A 447 -30.00 -21.41 -17.08
CA ASN A 447 -30.45 -20.06 -17.44
C ASN A 447 -29.69 -19.43 -18.62
N GLU A 448 -29.31 -20.26 -19.60
CA GLU A 448 -28.63 -19.77 -20.80
C GLU A 448 -29.52 -18.84 -21.62
N THR A 449 -28.91 -17.83 -22.25
CA THR A 449 -29.58 -16.98 -23.23
C THR A 449 -29.71 -17.69 -24.58
N ALA A 450 -30.48 -17.10 -25.50
CA ALA A 450 -30.67 -17.64 -26.85
C ALA A 450 -29.38 -17.57 -27.69
N THR A 451 -28.58 -16.52 -27.50
CA THR A 451 -27.29 -16.29 -28.17
C THR A 451 -26.30 -15.54 -27.26
N GLY A 452 -25.03 -15.51 -27.63
CA GLY A 452 -23.97 -14.77 -26.92
C GLY A 452 -23.16 -15.64 -25.96
N TRP A 453 -22.25 -15.03 -25.20
CA TRP A 453 -21.44 -15.73 -24.20
C TRP A 453 -22.32 -16.31 -23.08
N GLN A 454 -22.24 -17.63 -22.90
CA GLN A 454 -22.80 -18.34 -21.75
C GLN A 454 -21.68 -18.67 -20.79
N GLN A 455 -21.89 -18.50 -19.50
CA GLN A 455 -20.92 -18.89 -18.48
C GLN A 455 -21.53 -19.82 -17.45
N VAL A 456 -20.70 -20.71 -16.92
CA VAL A 456 -21.02 -21.53 -15.76
C VAL A 456 -19.81 -21.60 -14.84
N LEU A 457 -20.05 -21.50 -13.54
CA LEU A 457 -19.03 -21.72 -12.51
C LEU A 457 -19.06 -23.18 -12.06
N PHE A 458 -17.88 -23.72 -11.77
CA PHE A 458 -17.77 -25.02 -11.14
C PHE A 458 -18.15 -24.91 -9.65
N ALA A 459 -18.78 -25.96 -9.11
CA ALA A 459 -19.12 -26.03 -7.69
C ALA A 459 -17.88 -25.93 -6.77
N SER A 460 -16.73 -26.35 -7.28
CA SER A 460 -15.43 -26.14 -6.66
C SER A 460 -14.44 -25.68 -7.73
N PRO A 461 -13.80 -24.52 -7.58
CA PRO A 461 -12.75 -24.07 -8.49
C PRO A 461 -11.61 -25.09 -8.60
N VAL A 462 -11.06 -25.25 -9.80
CA VAL A 462 -9.96 -26.20 -10.04
C VAL A 462 -8.63 -25.47 -10.06
N SER A 463 -7.74 -25.80 -9.13
CA SER A 463 -6.37 -25.30 -9.19
C SER A 463 -5.65 -25.81 -10.44
N ILE A 464 -5.06 -24.89 -11.19
CA ILE A 464 -4.20 -25.18 -12.34
C ILE A 464 -2.82 -24.61 -12.11
N THR A 465 -1.83 -25.37 -12.57
CA THR A 465 -0.41 -24.99 -12.54
C THR A 465 -0.05 -24.20 -13.79
N ALA A 466 0.74 -23.13 -13.64
CA ALA A 466 1.23 -22.36 -14.78
C ALA A 466 2.05 -23.21 -15.74
N GLY A 467 2.12 -22.76 -17.00
CA GLY A 467 2.81 -23.44 -18.10
C GLY A 467 2.22 -24.79 -18.48
N THR A 468 1.28 -25.34 -17.71
CA THR A 468 0.67 -26.64 -17.96
C THR A 468 -0.50 -26.48 -18.93
N THR A 469 -0.58 -27.38 -19.91
CA THR A 469 -1.69 -27.40 -20.88
C THR A 469 -2.91 -28.07 -20.28
N TYR A 470 -4.06 -27.42 -20.42
CA TYR A 470 -5.38 -27.93 -20.07
C TYR A 470 -6.32 -27.80 -21.27
N VAL A 471 -7.45 -28.51 -21.22
CA VAL A 471 -8.52 -28.37 -22.22
C VAL A 471 -9.76 -27.85 -21.52
N ALA A 472 -10.29 -26.73 -21.99
CA ALA A 472 -11.64 -26.29 -21.65
C ALA A 472 -12.56 -26.63 -22.82
N SER A 473 -13.72 -27.22 -22.54
CA SER A 473 -14.67 -27.64 -23.55
C SER A 473 -16.12 -27.43 -23.10
N TYR A 474 -17.05 -27.49 -24.04
CA TYR A 474 -18.45 -27.70 -23.73
C TYR A 474 -19.09 -28.73 -24.66
N PHE A 475 -20.09 -29.43 -24.14
CA PHE A 475 -20.92 -30.37 -24.87
C PHE A 475 -22.13 -29.67 -25.50
N ALA A 476 -22.28 -29.80 -26.82
CA ALA A 476 -23.40 -29.34 -27.62
C ALA A 476 -24.25 -30.56 -28.07
N PRO A 477 -25.34 -30.91 -27.36
CA PRO A 477 -26.09 -32.16 -27.62
C PRO A 477 -26.82 -32.19 -28.98
N VAL A 478 -26.98 -31.04 -29.64
CA VAL A 478 -27.66 -30.90 -30.95
C VAL A 478 -26.74 -30.20 -31.98
N GLY A 479 -25.43 -30.16 -31.73
CA GLY A 479 -24.48 -29.43 -32.58
C GLY A 479 -24.73 -27.92 -32.55
N GLY A 480 -24.60 -27.25 -33.68
CA GLY A 480 -24.89 -25.81 -33.80
C GLY A 480 -23.83 -24.88 -33.20
N TYR A 481 -22.65 -25.41 -32.86
CA TYR A 481 -21.56 -24.67 -32.22
C TYR A 481 -21.07 -23.47 -33.04
N SER A 482 -20.53 -22.46 -32.35
CA SER A 482 -19.83 -21.34 -32.99
C SER A 482 -18.41 -21.74 -33.40
N ALA A 483 -17.90 -21.20 -34.50
CA ALA A 483 -16.56 -21.54 -34.99
C ALA A 483 -15.93 -20.39 -35.80
N ASP A 484 -14.60 -20.32 -35.82
CA ASP A 484 -13.83 -19.64 -36.86
C ASP A 484 -12.71 -20.55 -37.34
N LEU A 485 -12.78 -20.97 -38.62
CA LEU A 485 -11.75 -21.81 -39.22
C LEU A 485 -10.42 -21.06 -39.25
N GLY A 486 -9.34 -21.73 -38.86
CA GLY A 486 -8.01 -21.12 -38.74
C GLY A 486 -7.84 -20.16 -37.56
N GLY A 487 -8.87 -19.90 -36.76
CA GLY A 487 -8.87 -18.89 -35.69
C GLY A 487 -7.83 -19.10 -34.58
N LEU A 488 -7.31 -20.33 -34.41
CA LEU A 488 -6.24 -20.66 -33.47
C LEU A 488 -4.93 -21.08 -34.16
N THR A 489 -4.75 -20.81 -35.45
CA THR A 489 -3.49 -21.15 -36.16
C THR A 489 -2.26 -20.58 -35.46
N ASN A 490 -2.36 -19.32 -35.01
CA ASN A 490 -1.32 -18.61 -34.26
C ASN A 490 -1.60 -18.56 -32.75
N GLY A 491 -2.71 -19.15 -32.28
CA GLY A 491 -3.17 -19.04 -30.90
C GLY A 491 -3.75 -17.66 -30.58
N VAL A 492 -4.20 -17.48 -29.34
CA VAL A 492 -4.70 -16.19 -28.79
C VAL A 492 -3.99 -15.97 -27.46
N SER A 493 -3.48 -14.76 -27.25
CA SER A 493 -2.79 -14.40 -25.99
C SER A 493 -3.51 -13.24 -25.32
N SER A 494 -3.93 -13.45 -24.08
CA SER A 494 -4.52 -12.48 -23.17
C SER A 494 -3.88 -12.71 -21.78
N PRO A 495 -2.62 -12.25 -21.58
CA PRO A 495 -1.84 -12.60 -20.39
C PRO A 495 -2.62 -12.35 -19.09
N PRO A 496 -2.58 -13.30 -18.13
CA PRO A 496 -1.71 -14.49 -18.08
C PRO A 496 -2.21 -15.69 -18.90
N LEU A 497 -3.33 -15.62 -19.63
CA LEU A 497 -3.89 -16.75 -20.36
C LEU A 497 -3.44 -16.81 -21.82
N HIS A 498 -3.18 -18.03 -22.31
CA HIS A 498 -2.81 -18.31 -23.69
C HIS A 498 -3.56 -19.51 -24.26
N ALA A 499 -4.30 -19.31 -25.33
CA ALA A 499 -4.75 -20.39 -26.21
C ALA A 499 -3.58 -20.74 -27.14
N LEU A 500 -3.15 -21.99 -27.13
CA LEU A 500 -1.90 -22.41 -27.77
C LEU A 500 -1.97 -22.31 -29.31
N PRO A 501 -0.87 -21.97 -30.02
CA PRO A 501 -0.86 -21.98 -31.48
C PRO A 501 -1.07 -23.38 -32.05
N GLY A 502 -2.16 -23.60 -32.78
CA GLY A 502 -2.51 -24.90 -33.35
C GLY A 502 -1.51 -25.39 -34.39
N SER A 503 -0.78 -24.48 -35.05
CA SER A 503 0.30 -24.81 -36.00
C SER A 503 1.50 -25.53 -35.37
N THR A 504 1.70 -25.39 -34.05
CA THR A 504 2.84 -25.95 -33.32
C THR A 504 2.45 -26.85 -32.15
N THR A 505 1.16 -26.89 -31.79
CA THR A 505 0.64 -27.73 -30.71
C THR A 505 0.39 -29.15 -31.20
N SER A 506 0.89 -30.17 -30.47
CA SER A 506 0.64 -31.57 -30.80
C SER A 506 -0.86 -31.88 -30.85
N GLY A 507 -1.31 -32.49 -31.96
CA GLY A 507 -2.72 -32.74 -32.24
C GLY A 507 -3.56 -31.49 -32.56
N GLY A 508 -2.94 -30.34 -32.85
CA GLY A 508 -3.61 -29.08 -33.16
C GLY A 508 -4.25 -28.39 -31.95
N ASN A 509 -4.87 -27.23 -32.18
CA ASN A 509 -5.78 -26.56 -31.22
C ASN A 509 -7.17 -26.39 -31.86
N GLY A 510 -8.21 -26.04 -31.10
CA GLY A 510 -9.57 -26.16 -31.60
C GLY A 510 -9.96 -27.62 -31.71
N VAL A 511 -10.28 -28.22 -30.56
CA VAL A 511 -10.51 -29.66 -30.45
C VAL A 511 -11.99 -30.00 -30.44
N TYR A 512 -12.35 -31.18 -30.95
CA TYR A 512 -13.72 -31.69 -30.94
C TYR A 512 -13.79 -33.22 -30.79
N ALA A 513 -14.97 -33.73 -30.43
CA ALA A 513 -15.36 -35.14 -30.50
C ALA A 513 -16.87 -35.31 -30.72
N TYR A 514 -17.26 -36.20 -31.61
CA TYR A 514 -18.67 -36.56 -31.82
C TYR A 514 -19.12 -37.67 -30.88
N GLY A 515 -20.34 -37.57 -30.35
CA GLY A 515 -20.93 -38.62 -29.53
C GLY A 515 -22.23 -38.18 -28.83
N PRO A 516 -23.10 -39.13 -28.44
CA PRO A 516 -24.37 -38.82 -27.77
C PRO A 516 -24.21 -38.36 -26.32
N VAL A 517 -22.99 -38.39 -25.79
CA VAL A 517 -22.63 -37.98 -24.42
C VAL A 517 -21.32 -37.19 -24.44
N SER A 518 -21.13 -36.31 -23.46
CA SER A 518 -19.89 -35.55 -23.28
C SER A 518 -18.69 -36.48 -23.12
N SER A 519 -17.59 -36.18 -23.81
CA SER A 519 -16.35 -36.96 -23.80
C SER A 519 -15.14 -36.07 -24.09
N PHE A 520 -13.93 -36.52 -23.72
CA PHE A 520 -12.71 -35.74 -23.93
C PHE A 520 -12.43 -35.53 -25.43
N PRO A 521 -12.31 -34.28 -25.93
CA PRO A 521 -12.13 -34.02 -27.35
C PRO A 521 -10.67 -34.22 -27.80
N THR A 522 -10.44 -35.16 -28.73
CA THR A 522 -9.09 -35.53 -29.21
C THR A 522 -8.78 -35.12 -30.64
N SER A 523 -9.79 -34.76 -31.44
CA SER A 523 -9.63 -34.41 -32.86
C SER A 523 -9.53 -32.89 -33.03
N SER A 524 -8.86 -32.40 -34.07
CA SER A 524 -8.85 -30.98 -34.45
C SER A 524 -9.18 -30.82 -35.93
N TYR A 525 -9.85 -29.73 -36.28
CA TYR A 525 -10.16 -29.38 -37.67
C TYR A 525 -9.73 -27.95 -37.98
N GLN A 526 -8.74 -27.80 -38.86
CA GLN A 526 -8.21 -26.51 -39.33
C GLN A 526 -7.88 -25.50 -38.22
N ASN A 527 -7.44 -25.95 -37.05
CA ASN A 527 -7.16 -25.08 -35.90
C ASN A 527 -8.32 -24.11 -35.57
N ALA A 528 -9.56 -24.59 -35.66
CA ALA A 528 -10.75 -23.74 -35.48
C ALA A 528 -10.82 -23.13 -34.07
N ASN A 529 -11.22 -21.87 -33.95
CA ASN A 529 -11.65 -21.33 -32.67
C ASN A 529 -13.12 -21.70 -32.46
N TYR A 530 -13.43 -22.64 -31.55
CA TYR A 530 -14.81 -23.00 -31.19
C TYR A 530 -15.44 -22.08 -30.14
N TRP A 531 -14.79 -20.95 -29.85
CA TRP A 531 -15.28 -19.91 -28.94
C TRP A 531 -15.57 -20.43 -27.54
N VAL A 532 -14.67 -21.29 -27.06
CA VAL A 532 -14.63 -21.77 -25.68
C VAL A 532 -13.57 -20.99 -24.92
N ASP A 533 -13.87 -20.64 -23.68
CA ASP A 533 -13.02 -19.80 -22.85
C ASP A 533 -13.10 -20.22 -21.38
N VAL A 534 -12.10 -19.84 -20.60
CA VAL A 534 -11.97 -20.14 -19.19
C VAL A 534 -12.14 -18.89 -18.35
N ILE A 535 -12.75 -19.04 -17.18
CA ILE A 535 -12.78 -18.02 -16.14
C ILE A 535 -11.66 -18.39 -15.16
N PHE A 536 -10.49 -17.77 -15.33
CA PHE A 536 -9.30 -18.07 -14.55
C PHE A 536 -9.07 -17.00 -13.49
N GLU A 537 -8.88 -17.40 -12.24
CA GLU A 537 -8.48 -16.50 -11.17
C GLU A 537 -7.02 -16.80 -10.78
N SER A 538 -6.09 -15.85 -10.91
CA SER A 538 -4.70 -16.04 -10.49
C SER A 538 -4.52 -15.96 -8.98
N ASN A 539 -3.51 -16.66 -8.46
CA ASN A 539 -3.16 -16.63 -7.03
C ASN A 539 -2.53 -15.30 -6.57
N GLY A 540 -2.31 -14.34 -7.48
CA GLY A 540 -1.75 -13.01 -7.22
C GLY A 540 -2.02 -12.04 -8.39
N PRO A 541 -1.81 -10.73 -8.22
CA PRO A 541 -2.01 -9.73 -9.28
C PRO A 541 -1.14 -10.04 -10.52
N PRO A 542 -1.60 -9.68 -11.74
CA PRO A 542 -0.80 -9.88 -12.93
C PRO A 542 0.50 -9.08 -12.87
N PRO A 543 1.60 -9.55 -13.48
CA PRO A 543 2.86 -8.83 -13.48
C PRO A 543 2.73 -7.46 -14.15
N ARG A 544 3.37 -6.43 -13.57
CA ARG A 544 3.59 -5.15 -14.23
C ARG A 544 4.44 -5.40 -15.49
N PRO A 545 4.09 -4.82 -16.65
CA PRO A 545 4.83 -5.06 -17.88
C PRO A 545 6.27 -4.54 -17.81
N GLY A 546 7.20 -5.32 -18.35
CA GLY A 546 8.53 -4.85 -18.75
C GLY A 546 9.68 -5.15 -17.80
N VAL A 547 10.84 -4.65 -18.20
CA VAL A 547 12.11 -4.69 -17.46
C VAL A 547 12.65 -3.27 -17.43
N THR A 548 13.07 -2.82 -16.25
CA THR A 548 13.75 -1.53 -16.08
C THR A 548 15.19 -1.74 -15.65
N GLY A 549 16.12 -0.94 -16.17
CA GLY A 549 17.54 -1.10 -15.90
C GLY A 549 18.20 -2.17 -16.78
N SER A 550 19.47 -2.45 -16.51
CA SER A 550 20.27 -3.43 -17.26
C SER A 550 21.46 -3.89 -16.44
N GLY A 551 21.96 -5.09 -16.72
CA GLY A 551 23.14 -5.64 -16.07
C GLY A 551 23.02 -7.13 -15.81
N PRO A 552 24.08 -7.76 -15.25
CA PRO A 552 24.11 -9.20 -15.02
C PRO A 552 23.24 -9.66 -13.84
N VAL A 553 22.72 -8.74 -13.01
CA VAL A 553 21.82 -9.06 -11.89
C VAL A 553 20.39 -8.72 -12.28
N LEU A 554 19.49 -9.69 -12.20
CA LEU A 554 18.04 -9.49 -12.30
C LEU A 554 17.44 -9.50 -10.90
N LEU A 555 16.73 -8.44 -10.52
CA LEU A 555 15.91 -8.39 -9.34
C LEU A 555 14.44 -8.61 -9.73
N ALA A 556 13.86 -9.71 -9.27
CA ALA A 556 12.47 -10.06 -9.50
C ALA A 556 11.62 -9.73 -8.26
N THR A 557 10.66 -8.81 -8.43
CA THR A 557 9.76 -8.28 -7.39
C THR A 557 8.38 -8.88 -7.48
N ASP A 558 7.58 -8.72 -6.43
CA ASP A 558 6.18 -9.15 -6.41
C ASP A 558 5.26 -7.91 -6.37
N PRO A 559 4.40 -7.71 -7.38
CA PRO A 559 3.45 -6.59 -7.37
C PRO A 559 2.41 -6.68 -6.23
N ALA A 560 2.25 -7.81 -5.55
CA ALA A 560 1.42 -7.94 -4.34
C ALA A 560 2.16 -7.60 -3.04
N ASN A 561 3.49 -7.56 -3.06
CA ASN A 561 4.32 -7.37 -1.88
C ASN A 561 5.34 -6.25 -2.15
N HIS A 562 4.95 -5.01 -1.85
CA HIS A 562 5.75 -3.82 -2.15
C HIS A 562 7.06 -3.75 -1.36
N PHE A 563 7.21 -4.51 -0.26
CA PHE A 563 8.51 -4.67 0.41
C PHE A 563 9.60 -5.19 -0.55
N THR A 564 9.24 -6.04 -1.52
CA THR A 564 10.19 -6.57 -2.50
C THR A 564 10.79 -5.49 -3.40
N ASP A 565 10.07 -4.38 -3.64
CA ASP A 565 10.58 -3.24 -4.40
C ASP A 565 11.75 -2.54 -3.69
N TYR A 566 11.80 -2.61 -2.36
CA TYR A 566 12.85 -1.98 -1.55
C TYR A 566 14.21 -2.70 -1.65
N LEU A 567 14.27 -3.92 -2.22
CA LEU A 567 15.54 -4.55 -2.61
C LEU A 567 16.33 -3.68 -3.60
N LYS A 568 15.64 -2.87 -4.43
CA LYS A 568 16.27 -1.90 -5.33
C LYS A 568 17.08 -0.87 -4.55
N GLU A 569 16.51 -0.38 -3.45
CA GLU A 569 17.14 0.61 -2.57
C GLU A 569 18.34 0.02 -1.83
N ILE A 570 18.26 -1.24 -1.40
CA ILE A 570 19.40 -1.97 -0.82
C ILE A 570 20.56 -2.10 -1.82
N LEU A 571 20.28 -2.49 -3.06
CA LEU A 571 21.32 -2.61 -4.10
C LEU A 571 21.98 -1.25 -4.40
N LYS A 572 21.18 -0.18 -4.50
CA LYS A 572 21.69 1.19 -4.71
C LYS A 572 22.53 1.69 -3.53
N ALA A 573 22.08 1.46 -2.29
CA ALA A 573 22.82 1.84 -1.08
C ALA A 573 24.20 1.19 -1.07
N GLU A 574 24.26 -0.12 -1.37
CA GLU A 574 25.50 -0.86 -1.52
C GLU A 574 26.32 -0.48 -2.77
N GLY A 575 25.76 0.32 -3.68
CA GLY A 575 26.45 0.82 -4.87
C GLY A 575 26.50 -0.16 -6.03
N ILE A 576 25.62 -1.15 -6.04
CA ILE A 576 25.38 -2.02 -7.19
C ILE A 576 24.57 -1.21 -8.19
N ALA A 577 25.24 -0.61 -9.19
CA ALA A 577 24.62 0.30 -10.15
C ALA A 577 24.15 -0.38 -11.45
N SER A 578 24.53 -1.63 -11.70
CA SER A 578 24.19 -2.37 -12.93
C SER A 578 23.33 -3.59 -12.62
N PHE A 579 22.03 -3.37 -12.47
CA PHE A 579 21.03 -4.41 -12.33
C PHE A 579 19.77 -4.06 -13.14
N ALA A 580 19.03 -5.09 -13.53
CA ALA A 580 17.71 -4.98 -14.10
C ALA A 580 16.66 -5.38 -13.06
N THR A 581 15.45 -4.87 -13.20
CA THR A 581 14.32 -5.21 -12.33
C THR A 581 13.09 -5.56 -13.14
N THR A 582 12.35 -6.55 -12.68
CA THR A 582 11.08 -6.97 -13.29
C THR A 582 10.17 -7.57 -12.23
N ASP A 583 8.89 -7.76 -12.54
CA ASP A 583 8.02 -8.58 -11.71
C ASP A 583 8.27 -10.08 -11.95
N ALA A 584 8.24 -10.87 -10.89
CA ALA A 584 8.62 -12.28 -10.93
C ALA A 584 7.78 -13.10 -11.93
N GLY A 585 6.51 -12.75 -12.13
CA GLY A 585 5.66 -13.41 -13.13
C GLY A 585 6.09 -13.19 -14.59
N ASN A 586 6.98 -12.23 -14.88
CA ASN A 586 7.54 -12.06 -16.23
C ASN A 586 8.61 -13.11 -16.57
N ILE A 587 9.17 -13.82 -15.57
CA ILE A 587 10.21 -14.83 -15.76
C ILE A 587 9.66 -15.99 -16.60
N GLY A 588 10.31 -16.28 -17.73
CA GLY A 588 9.91 -17.33 -18.66
C GLY A 588 8.80 -16.95 -19.63
N ALA A 589 8.12 -15.81 -19.41
CA ALA A 589 7.10 -15.27 -20.29
C ALA A 589 7.69 -14.20 -21.22
N SER A 590 8.09 -13.05 -20.64
CA SER A 590 8.71 -11.92 -21.36
C SER A 590 10.17 -11.71 -21.01
N VAL A 591 10.68 -12.37 -19.96
CA VAL A 591 12.06 -12.28 -19.47
C VAL A 591 12.76 -13.62 -19.56
N SER A 592 13.88 -13.64 -20.29
CA SER A 592 14.80 -14.79 -20.37
C SER A 592 15.86 -14.70 -19.28
N LEU A 593 15.99 -15.74 -18.43
CA LEU A 593 17.05 -15.78 -17.41
C LEU A 593 18.46 -15.89 -18.00
N ASN A 594 18.60 -16.35 -19.25
CA ASN A 594 19.92 -16.51 -19.90
C ASN A 594 20.64 -15.17 -20.13
N ASP A 595 19.89 -14.07 -20.11
CA ASP A 595 20.43 -12.71 -20.24
C ASP A 595 21.13 -12.25 -18.95
N TYR A 596 20.93 -12.98 -17.85
CA TYR A 596 21.39 -12.63 -16.51
C TYR A 596 22.34 -13.70 -15.95
N ARG A 597 23.01 -13.38 -14.84
CA ARG A 597 23.94 -14.26 -14.11
C ARG A 597 23.49 -14.51 -12.68
N VAL A 598 22.82 -13.53 -12.09
CA VAL A 598 22.23 -13.66 -10.76
C VAL A 598 20.76 -13.26 -10.81
N LEU A 599 19.90 -14.07 -10.20
CA LEU A 599 18.51 -13.75 -9.92
C LEU A 599 18.37 -13.49 -8.41
N VAL A 600 18.08 -12.24 -8.05
CA VAL A 600 17.61 -11.88 -6.70
C VAL A 600 16.09 -11.93 -6.74
N LEU A 601 15.50 -12.85 -5.99
CA LEU A 601 14.06 -13.07 -5.93
C LEU A 601 13.52 -12.55 -4.60
N GLY A 602 12.62 -11.56 -4.66
CA GLY A 602 11.87 -11.10 -3.48
C GLY A 602 10.95 -12.19 -2.91
N GLU A 603 10.34 -11.92 -1.75
CA GLU A 603 9.35 -12.83 -1.16
C GLU A 603 8.12 -12.94 -2.08
N THR A 604 8.06 -14.06 -2.82
CA THR A 604 7.00 -14.36 -3.80
C THR A 604 6.90 -15.86 -4.06
N THR A 605 5.78 -16.28 -4.65
CA THR A 605 5.57 -17.67 -5.09
C THR A 605 5.74 -17.75 -6.61
N LEU A 606 6.75 -18.49 -7.06
CA LEU A 606 6.90 -18.85 -8.47
C LEU A 606 5.98 -20.01 -8.83
N SER A 607 5.49 -20.05 -10.06
CA SER A 607 4.76 -21.21 -10.58
C SER A 607 5.68 -22.43 -10.78
N ALA A 608 5.11 -23.63 -10.91
CA ALA A 608 5.93 -24.84 -11.12
C ALA A 608 6.78 -24.78 -12.41
N ALA A 609 6.26 -24.17 -13.48
CA ALA A 609 7.02 -23.96 -14.71
C ALA A 609 8.22 -23.03 -14.50
N GLN A 610 8.03 -21.94 -13.75
CA GLN A 610 9.10 -21.03 -13.38
C GLN A 610 10.12 -21.68 -12.44
N VAL A 611 9.68 -22.47 -11.45
CA VAL A 611 10.59 -23.24 -10.59
C VAL A 611 11.46 -24.18 -11.42
N THR A 612 10.88 -24.87 -12.42
CA THR A 612 11.64 -25.73 -13.34
C THR A 612 12.64 -24.92 -14.16
N LEU A 613 12.23 -23.78 -14.71
CA LEU A 613 13.07 -22.87 -15.49
C LEU A 613 14.26 -22.36 -14.66
N VAL A 614 13.99 -21.83 -13.46
CA VAL A 614 15.01 -21.36 -12.52
C VAL A 614 15.93 -22.50 -12.12
N THR A 615 15.40 -23.69 -11.81
CA THR A 615 16.20 -24.88 -11.46
C THR A 615 17.16 -25.26 -12.59
N ASN A 616 16.69 -25.31 -13.83
CA ASN A 616 17.52 -25.65 -14.98
C ASN A 616 18.60 -24.58 -15.22
N TRP A 617 18.23 -23.31 -15.11
CA TRP A 617 19.16 -22.19 -15.24
C TRP A 617 20.25 -22.18 -14.16
N VAL A 618 19.89 -22.45 -12.90
CA VAL A 618 20.87 -22.61 -11.81
C VAL A 618 21.79 -23.80 -12.09
N ASN A 619 21.26 -24.96 -12.48
CA ASN A 619 22.10 -26.12 -12.83
C ASN A 619 23.10 -25.80 -13.96
N ALA A 620 22.72 -24.94 -14.89
CA ALA A 620 23.56 -24.48 -16.00
C ALA A 620 24.59 -23.39 -15.63
N GLY A 621 24.64 -22.95 -14.37
CA GLY A 621 25.62 -21.96 -13.88
C GLY A 621 25.04 -20.64 -13.37
N GLY A 622 23.71 -20.48 -13.35
CA GLY A 622 23.04 -19.34 -12.75
C GLY A 622 23.15 -19.30 -11.22
N SER A 623 23.04 -18.11 -10.63
CA SER A 623 22.97 -17.92 -9.18
C SER A 623 21.59 -17.43 -8.75
N LEU A 624 20.92 -18.15 -7.86
CA LEU A 624 19.66 -17.74 -7.23
C LEU A 624 19.92 -17.25 -5.81
N ILE A 625 19.40 -16.07 -5.46
CA ILE A 625 19.31 -15.56 -4.09
C ILE A 625 17.85 -15.25 -3.80
N ALA A 626 17.21 -16.01 -2.92
CA ALA A 626 15.78 -15.87 -2.62
C ALA A 626 15.52 -15.36 -1.20
N MET A 627 14.63 -14.38 -1.07
CA MET A 627 14.14 -13.83 0.20
C MET A 627 12.88 -14.57 0.63
N ARG A 628 12.88 -15.14 1.85
CA ARG A 628 11.77 -15.93 2.43
C ARG A 628 11.02 -16.78 1.37
N PRO A 629 11.71 -17.73 0.74
CA PRO A 629 11.22 -18.43 -0.46
C PRO A 629 10.00 -19.31 -0.16
N ALA A 630 9.08 -19.38 -1.12
CA ALA A 630 7.97 -20.33 -1.06
C ALA A 630 8.46 -21.80 -1.04
N ALA A 631 7.64 -22.67 -0.43
CA ALA A 631 8.02 -24.06 -0.16
C ALA A 631 8.35 -24.89 -1.42
N ASN A 632 7.85 -24.49 -2.59
CA ASN A 632 8.14 -25.15 -3.86
C ASN A 632 9.58 -24.94 -4.37
N LEU A 633 10.35 -24.01 -3.78
CA LEU A 633 11.78 -23.83 -4.03
C LEU A 633 12.69 -24.58 -3.04
N ASN A 634 12.15 -25.16 -1.97
CA ASN A 634 12.92 -25.83 -0.91
C ASN A 634 13.93 -26.85 -1.45
N ALA A 635 13.50 -27.68 -2.40
CA ALA A 635 14.35 -28.71 -2.99
C ALA A 635 15.54 -28.14 -3.76
N LEU A 636 15.40 -26.98 -4.43
CA LEU A 636 16.50 -26.29 -5.12
C LEU A 636 17.44 -25.65 -4.10
N LEU A 637 16.87 -24.98 -3.09
CA LEU A 637 17.61 -24.22 -2.08
C LEU A 637 18.26 -25.09 -0.99
N GLY A 638 17.97 -26.39 -0.97
CA GLY A 638 18.53 -27.30 0.03
C GLY A 638 17.89 -27.17 1.41
N LEU A 639 16.61 -26.79 1.45
CA LEU A 639 15.83 -26.62 2.66
C LEU A 639 14.93 -27.85 2.86
N ASN A 640 14.88 -28.37 4.08
CA ASN A 640 13.80 -29.29 4.47
C ASN A 640 12.51 -28.49 4.70
N PRO A 641 11.31 -29.11 4.70
CA PRO A 641 10.06 -28.40 5.00
C PRO A 641 10.15 -27.58 6.29
N SER A 642 9.62 -26.36 6.27
CA SER A 642 9.60 -25.49 7.46
C SER A 642 8.82 -26.14 8.59
N THR A 643 9.30 -25.96 9.82
CA THR A 643 8.65 -26.46 11.04
C THR A 643 7.91 -25.37 11.82
N GLY A 644 7.90 -24.14 11.30
CA GLY A 644 7.29 -22.97 11.94
C GLY A 644 8.00 -21.69 11.56
N THR A 645 7.78 -20.63 12.34
CA THR A 645 8.44 -19.34 12.14
C THR A 645 9.05 -18.82 13.44
N LEU A 646 10.08 -17.98 13.32
CA LEU A 646 10.61 -17.16 14.40
C LEU A 646 10.57 -15.69 13.97
N SER A 647 9.84 -14.87 14.72
CA SER A 647 9.74 -13.42 14.47
C SER A 647 10.65 -12.64 15.40
N GLU A 648 11.15 -11.50 14.94
CA GLU A 648 11.93 -10.54 15.73
C GLU A 648 13.17 -11.16 16.42
N GLY A 649 13.80 -12.10 15.73
CA GLY A 649 14.91 -12.89 16.25
C GLY A 649 16.28 -12.26 15.98
N TYR A 650 17.30 -13.10 16.12
CA TYR A 650 18.69 -12.74 15.84
C TYR A 650 19.29 -13.68 14.79
N LEU A 651 20.34 -13.25 14.11
CA LEU A 651 21.20 -14.09 13.29
C LEU A 651 22.67 -13.90 13.66
N LEU A 652 23.46 -14.96 13.54
CA LEU A 652 24.92 -14.89 13.63
C LEU A 652 25.54 -15.39 12.33
N LEU A 653 26.45 -14.61 11.75
CA LEU A 653 27.16 -14.97 10.54
C LEU A 653 28.33 -15.91 10.83
N ASP A 654 28.57 -16.89 9.95
CA ASP A 654 29.86 -17.56 9.87
C ASP A 654 30.86 -16.60 9.20
N THR A 655 31.65 -15.90 10.03
CA THR A 655 32.66 -14.94 9.56
C THR A 655 34.00 -15.57 9.21
N THR A 656 34.14 -16.90 9.34
CA THR A 656 35.41 -17.60 9.02
C THR A 656 35.60 -17.80 7.52
N GLN A 657 34.53 -17.66 6.74
CA GLN A 657 34.51 -17.88 5.29
C GLN A 657 33.64 -16.83 4.58
N ALA A 658 33.88 -16.63 3.28
CA ALA A 658 32.97 -15.84 2.45
C ALA A 658 31.57 -16.50 2.39
N PRO A 659 30.47 -15.74 2.32
CA PRO A 659 30.40 -14.27 2.21
C PRO A 659 30.40 -13.54 3.57
N GLY A 660 30.48 -14.25 4.70
CA GLY A 660 30.48 -13.65 6.05
C GLY A 660 31.80 -13.02 6.48
N ALA A 661 32.92 -13.38 5.83
CA ALA A 661 34.25 -12.86 6.14
C ALA A 661 34.28 -11.32 6.16
N GLY A 662 34.85 -10.75 7.22
CA GLY A 662 34.98 -9.29 7.40
C GLY A 662 33.71 -8.55 7.85
N LEU A 663 32.56 -9.23 7.93
CA LEU A 663 31.36 -8.73 8.59
C LEU A 663 31.43 -8.97 10.11
N THR A 664 30.48 -8.41 10.85
CA THR A 664 30.42 -8.56 12.32
C THR A 664 30.30 -10.04 12.73
N ALA A 665 31.10 -10.44 13.73
CA ALA A 665 31.06 -11.76 14.35
C ALA A 665 30.14 -11.81 15.58
N GLU A 666 29.35 -10.76 15.79
CA GLU A 666 28.33 -10.69 16.82
C GLU A 666 26.94 -10.97 16.23
N THR A 667 26.02 -11.48 17.06
CA THR A 667 24.62 -11.63 16.65
C THR A 667 24.01 -10.27 16.30
N MET A 668 23.19 -10.24 15.25
CA MET A 668 22.40 -9.08 14.83
C MET A 668 20.91 -9.43 14.86
N GLN A 669 20.04 -8.47 15.14
CA GLN A 669 18.60 -8.60 14.99
C GLN A 669 18.19 -8.59 13.53
N TYR A 670 17.15 -9.35 13.24
CA TYR A 670 16.32 -9.16 12.06
C TYR A 670 14.88 -8.91 12.52
N HIS A 671 14.11 -8.20 11.70
CA HIS A 671 12.72 -7.91 11.97
C HIS A 671 11.80 -8.55 10.93
N GLY A 672 10.60 -8.95 11.33
CA GLY A 672 9.70 -9.80 10.55
C GLY A 672 9.87 -11.29 10.86
N ALA A 673 9.17 -12.14 10.10
CA ALA A 673 9.17 -13.59 10.29
C ALA A 673 10.30 -14.26 9.48
N ALA A 674 11.01 -15.19 10.13
CA ALA A 674 11.90 -16.15 9.47
C ALA A 674 11.32 -17.56 9.53
N ASP A 675 11.38 -18.29 8.42
CA ASP A 675 10.90 -19.68 8.35
C ASP A 675 11.95 -20.66 8.90
N LEU A 676 11.52 -21.62 9.72
CA LEU A 676 12.40 -22.51 10.47
C LEU A 676 12.77 -23.76 9.66
N HIS A 677 13.84 -23.63 8.88
CA HIS A 677 14.37 -24.69 8.01
C HIS A 677 15.62 -25.36 8.59
N THR A 678 15.58 -26.69 8.65
CA THR A 678 16.80 -27.50 8.70
C THR A 678 17.33 -27.73 7.28
N LEU A 679 18.59 -28.12 7.17
CA LEU A 679 19.28 -28.18 5.88
C LEU A 679 19.34 -29.61 5.33
N ALA A 680 19.18 -29.72 4.02
CA ALA A 680 19.50 -30.94 3.28
C ALA A 680 21.03 -31.10 3.17
N ALA A 681 21.49 -32.36 3.03
CA ALA A 681 22.91 -32.68 2.88
C ALA A 681 23.55 -31.90 1.71
N GLY A 682 24.75 -31.38 1.93
CA GLY A 682 25.47 -30.55 0.95
C GLY A 682 25.10 -29.06 0.94
N THR A 683 24.23 -28.62 1.86
CA THR A 683 23.86 -27.20 2.04
C THR A 683 24.57 -26.62 3.26
N ARG A 684 25.19 -25.44 3.12
CA ARG A 684 25.89 -24.76 4.21
C ARG A 684 25.01 -23.67 4.82
N ALA A 685 25.00 -23.58 6.16
CA ALA A 685 24.51 -22.39 6.85
C ALA A 685 25.56 -21.27 6.79
N VAL A 686 25.25 -20.18 6.10
CA VAL A 686 26.06 -18.93 6.11
C VAL A 686 25.78 -18.13 7.37
N ALA A 687 24.56 -18.23 7.88
CA ALA A 687 24.14 -17.62 9.12
C ALA A 687 23.17 -18.53 9.87
N THR A 688 23.22 -18.51 11.21
CA THR A 688 22.35 -19.30 12.09
C THR A 688 21.32 -18.39 12.76
N LEU A 689 20.06 -18.83 12.87
CA LEU A 689 19.01 -18.13 13.63
C LEU A 689 19.23 -18.30 15.13
N TYR A 690 18.92 -17.26 15.88
CA TYR A 690 19.04 -17.17 17.33
C TYR A 690 17.72 -16.66 17.90
N SER A 691 17.22 -17.30 18.94
CA SER A 691 15.93 -16.95 19.58
C SER A 691 16.02 -15.69 20.46
N ASN A 692 17.23 -15.34 20.87
CA ASN A 692 17.59 -14.09 21.55
C ASN A 692 19.08 -13.81 21.26
N ALA A 693 19.63 -12.71 21.78
CA ALA A 693 21.00 -12.28 21.51
C ALA A 693 22.12 -13.30 21.84
N THR A 694 21.83 -14.39 22.56
CA THR A 694 22.84 -15.38 22.99
C THR A 694 22.48 -16.84 22.71
N THR A 695 21.20 -17.15 22.46
CA THR A 695 20.71 -18.54 22.35
C THR A 695 20.53 -18.95 20.90
N ALA A 696 21.48 -19.73 20.39
CA ALA A 696 21.44 -20.32 19.06
C ALA A 696 20.26 -21.28 18.90
N THR A 697 19.66 -21.29 17.71
CA THR A 697 18.73 -22.35 17.28
C THR A 697 19.44 -23.36 16.38
N SER A 698 18.74 -24.43 15.99
CA SER A 698 19.23 -25.38 14.98
C SER A 698 18.94 -24.96 13.53
N TYR A 699 18.34 -23.78 13.31
CA TYR A 699 17.83 -23.36 12.02
C TYR A 699 18.75 -22.33 11.36
N ALA A 700 18.90 -22.42 10.04
CA ALA A 700 19.73 -21.46 9.30
C ALA A 700 18.94 -20.17 9.02
N ALA A 701 19.58 -19.02 9.20
CA ALA A 701 19.05 -17.72 8.80
C ALA A 701 19.35 -17.45 7.31
N VAL A 702 20.54 -17.87 6.87
CA VAL A 702 20.98 -17.74 5.48
C VAL A 702 21.75 -18.98 5.06
N THR A 703 21.53 -19.46 3.85
CA THR A 703 22.10 -20.71 3.33
C THR A 703 22.87 -20.48 2.04
N LEU A 704 23.78 -21.41 1.71
CA LEU A 704 24.45 -21.46 0.44
C LEU A 704 24.60 -22.91 0.00
N ARG A 705 24.19 -23.20 -1.24
CA ARG A 705 24.25 -24.53 -1.84
C ARG A 705 24.80 -24.45 -3.27
N ALA A 706 25.72 -25.35 -3.61
CA ALA A 706 26.12 -25.58 -4.99
C ALA A 706 25.09 -26.52 -5.67
N VAL A 707 24.63 -26.15 -6.87
CA VAL A 707 23.64 -26.92 -7.64
C VAL A 707 24.08 -26.96 -9.10
N GLY A 708 24.45 -28.14 -9.59
CA GLY A 708 25.11 -28.27 -10.89
C GLY A 708 26.36 -27.39 -10.96
N SER A 709 26.43 -26.50 -11.94
CA SER A 709 27.50 -25.50 -12.08
C SER A 709 27.18 -24.15 -11.41
N GLY A 710 25.99 -23.99 -10.82
CA GLY A 710 25.51 -22.73 -10.24
C GLY A 710 25.38 -22.76 -8.72
N THR A 711 24.72 -21.74 -8.17
CA THR A 711 24.55 -21.55 -6.72
C THR A 711 23.10 -21.21 -6.38
N ALA A 712 22.61 -21.74 -5.26
CA ALA A 712 21.31 -21.42 -4.70
C ALA A 712 21.48 -20.95 -3.23
N ILE A 713 20.96 -19.77 -2.92
CA ILE A 713 21.07 -19.08 -1.63
C ILE A 713 19.66 -18.72 -1.17
N SER A 714 19.35 -18.97 0.10
CA SER A 714 18.11 -18.54 0.72
C SER A 714 18.39 -17.72 1.97
N PHE A 715 17.70 -16.59 2.09
CA PHE A 715 17.42 -15.93 3.36
C PHE A 715 16.10 -16.51 3.88
N ALA A 716 16.08 -16.94 5.15
CA ALA A 716 14.88 -17.49 5.78
C ALA A 716 13.80 -16.42 6.04
N TYR A 717 14.16 -15.14 5.93
CA TYR A 717 13.30 -13.97 6.15
C TYR A 717 13.39 -13.01 4.96
N ASP A 718 12.45 -12.05 4.89
CA ASP A 718 12.51 -10.97 3.92
C ASP A 718 13.50 -9.89 4.39
N LEU A 719 14.66 -9.82 3.73
CA LEU A 719 15.70 -8.85 4.02
C LEU A 719 15.21 -7.40 3.85
N ALA A 720 14.40 -7.12 2.82
CA ALA A 720 13.94 -5.76 2.54
C ALA A 720 13.01 -5.25 3.64
N LYS A 721 12.05 -6.08 4.04
CA LYS A 721 11.19 -5.82 5.20
C LYS A 721 11.98 -5.66 6.49
N SER A 722 12.95 -6.55 6.75
CA SER A 722 13.81 -6.47 7.93
C SER A 722 14.60 -5.14 7.96
N VAL A 723 15.16 -4.70 6.84
CA VAL A 723 15.90 -3.43 6.74
C VAL A 723 14.98 -2.23 7.01
N ILE A 724 13.80 -2.18 6.39
CA ILE A 724 12.82 -1.12 6.64
C ILE A 724 12.46 -1.05 8.13
N LEU A 725 12.09 -2.19 8.72
CA LEU A 725 11.67 -2.27 10.12
C LEU A 725 12.82 -1.95 11.09
N THR A 726 14.05 -2.37 10.79
CA THR A 726 15.23 -2.00 11.60
C THR A 726 15.44 -0.49 11.58
N ARG A 727 15.21 0.16 10.43
CA ARG A 727 15.51 1.58 10.24
C ARG A 727 14.40 2.51 10.69
N GLN A 728 13.14 2.14 10.49
CA GLN A 728 11.97 2.98 10.79
C GLN A 728 11.29 2.62 12.11
N GLY A 729 11.64 1.48 12.71
CA GLY A 729 11.10 1.05 14.00
C GLY A 729 9.90 0.12 13.84
N ASN A 730 9.17 -0.07 14.93
CA ASN A 730 8.00 -0.92 14.99
C ASN A 730 6.74 -0.17 14.49
N PRO A 731 6.14 -0.56 13.36
CA PRO A 731 4.94 0.12 12.83
C PRO A 731 3.72 -0.01 13.74
N ALA A 732 3.69 -1.00 14.64
CA ALA A 732 2.63 -1.13 15.64
C ALA A 732 2.73 -0.09 16.77
N TRP A 733 3.86 0.62 16.87
CA TRP A 733 4.13 1.63 17.89
C TRP A 733 4.02 3.06 17.37
N GLN A 734 3.70 3.24 16.09
CA GLN A 734 3.49 4.58 15.52
C GLN A 734 2.41 5.35 16.30
N GLY A 735 2.62 6.65 16.50
CA GLY A 735 1.67 7.53 17.20
C GLY A 735 1.52 7.29 18.70
N GLN A 736 2.43 6.53 19.32
CA GLN A 736 2.43 6.28 20.77
C GLN A 736 3.55 7.07 21.46
N ASN A 737 3.24 7.69 22.61
CA ASN A 737 4.25 8.21 23.55
C ASN A 737 4.80 7.05 24.39
N ARG A 738 5.76 6.29 23.87
CA ARG A 738 6.25 5.09 24.54
C ARG A 738 7.28 5.42 25.60
N ASP A 739 8.10 6.45 25.39
CA ASP A 739 9.07 6.86 26.39
C ASP A 739 8.43 7.58 27.60
N GLY A 740 7.22 8.12 27.44
CA GLY A 740 6.47 8.75 28.52
C GLY A 740 6.95 10.17 28.84
N SER A 741 7.67 10.80 27.91
CA SER A 741 8.07 12.18 28.05
C SER A 741 6.85 13.11 28.05
N ASN A 742 6.85 14.03 29.02
CA ASN A 742 5.85 15.08 29.13
C ASN A 742 6.30 16.39 28.46
N ILE A 743 7.47 16.38 27.81
CA ILE A 743 8.06 17.53 27.13
C ILE A 743 7.90 17.28 25.62
N GLY A 744 7.25 18.18 24.88
CA GLY A 744 7.07 18.11 23.42
C GLY A 744 5.84 17.27 22.95
N PRO A 745 5.86 16.72 21.72
CA PRO A 745 4.73 15.98 21.13
C PRO A 745 4.36 14.70 21.85
N GLY A 746 3.14 14.24 21.58
CA GLY A 746 2.65 12.94 22.03
C GLY A 746 3.31 11.77 21.29
N ALA A 747 3.90 11.94 20.11
CA ALA A 747 4.71 10.89 19.49
C ALA A 747 5.91 11.41 18.71
N ARG A 748 6.99 10.64 18.77
CA ARG A 748 8.26 10.85 18.05
C ARG A 748 8.73 9.58 17.37
N ALA A 749 9.73 9.74 16.50
CA ALA A 749 10.31 8.61 15.79
C ALA A 749 11.00 7.61 16.73
N ASN A 750 11.61 8.05 17.85
CA ASN A 750 12.26 7.16 18.81
C ASN A 750 11.27 6.28 19.57
N ASP A 751 10.00 6.68 19.70
CA ASP A 751 8.98 5.86 20.36
C ASP A 751 8.76 4.54 19.62
N MET A 752 8.97 4.51 18.30
CA MET A 752 8.93 3.26 17.52
C MET A 752 10.11 2.31 17.83
N PHE A 753 11.05 2.72 18.68
CA PHE A 753 12.19 1.91 19.14
C PHE A 753 12.17 1.65 20.64
N TYR A 754 11.62 2.56 21.43
CA TYR A 754 11.52 2.43 22.88
C TYR A 754 10.45 1.39 23.28
N GLY A 755 10.91 0.25 23.77
CA GLY A 755 10.03 -0.88 24.09
C GLY A 755 9.38 -0.77 25.46
N ASN A 756 10.09 -0.21 26.45
CA ASN A 756 9.70 -0.28 27.86
C ASN A 756 8.66 0.78 28.27
N ALA A 757 7.60 0.93 27.48
CA ALA A 757 6.50 1.84 27.77
C ALA A 757 5.74 1.41 29.02
N SER A 758 5.35 2.36 29.87
CA SER A 758 4.67 2.07 31.15
C SER A 758 3.34 1.33 30.98
N PHE A 759 2.65 1.54 29.85
CA PHE A 759 1.36 0.92 29.52
C PHE A 759 1.48 -0.40 28.73
N ASP A 760 2.64 -0.70 28.12
CA ASP A 760 2.91 -1.93 27.36
C ASP A 760 4.42 -2.21 27.37
N PRO A 761 4.98 -2.73 28.49
CA PRO A 761 6.41 -2.98 28.60
C PRO A 761 6.86 -4.10 27.65
N ARG A 762 7.71 -3.76 26.69
CA ARG A 762 8.33 -4.67 25.70
C ARG A 762 9.85 -4.47 25.69
N PRO A 763 10.62 -5.44 25.16
CA PRO A 763 12.01 -5.18 24.79
C PRO A 763 12.09 -4.05 23.75
N ASP A 764 13.16 -3.26 23.79
CA ASP A 764 13.44 -2.26 22.75
C ASP A 764 13.50 -2.92 21.37
N TRP A 765 13.03 -2.20 20.36
CA TRP A 765 12.99 -2.70 19.00
C TRP A 765 14.41 -3.03 18.51
N VAL A 766 15.33 -2.09 18.68
CA VAL A 766 16.76 -2.31 18.50
C VAL A 766 17.42 -2.50 19.86
N ASN A 767 18.15 -3.60 20.00
CA ASN A 767 18.82 -3.99 21.22
C ASN A 767 19.95 -3.01 21.54
N MET A 768 19.74 -2.24 22.60
CA MET A 768 20.67 -1.19 23.03
C MET A 768 22.06 -1.70 23.43
N SER A 769 22.21 -2.99 23.80
CA SER A 769 23.54 -3.58 24.05
C SER A 769 24.36 -3.79 22.77
N LYS A 770 23.72 -3.75 21.60
CA LYS A 770 24.30 -3.98 20.27
C LYS A 770 24.20 -2.77 19.34
N VAL A 771 23.78 -1.64 19.89
CA VAL A 771 23.46 -0.41 19.13
C VAL A 771 24.64 0.14 18.32
N GLN A 772 25.89 -0.21 18.64
CA GLN A 772 27.05 0.20 17.83
C GLN A 772 27.16 -0.53 16.49
N ILE A 773 26.50 -1.69 16.33
CA ILE A 773 26.53 -2.45 15.08
C ILE A 773 25.52 -1.83 14.11
N PRO A 774 25.91 -1.48 12.87
CA PRO A 774 24.97 -1.09 11.83
C PRO A 774 24.27 -2.35 11.30
N GLN A 775 23.36 -2.91 12.09
CA GLN A 775 22.71 -4.22 11.85
C GLN A 775 22.03 -4.31 10.49
N ALA A 776 21.38 -3.24 10.02
CA ALA A 776 20.79 -3.18 8.69
C ALA A 776 21.87 -3.14 7.60
N ASP A 777 22.94 -2.37 7.79
CA ASP A 777 23.99 -2.22 6.76
C ASP A 777 24.81 -3.50 6.62
N GLU A 778 25.14 -4.20 7.72
CA GLU A 778 25.86 -5.48 7.66
C GLU A 778 25.05 -6.58 6.96
N GLN A 779 23.71 -6.60 7.14
CA GLN A 779 22.82 -7.52 6.42
C GLN A 779 22.73 -7.19 4.92
N GLN A 780 22.63 -5.90 4.56
CA GLN A 780 22.70 -5.46 3.17
C GLN A 780 24.04 -5.81 2.51
N ARG A 781 25.13 -5.64 3.26
CA ARG A 781 26.48 -5.99 2.81
C ARG A 781 26.65 -7.49 2.58
N LEU A 782 26.01 -8.32 3.39
CA LEU A 782 25.99 -9.78 3.18
C LEU A 782 25.41 -10.11 1.81
N LEU A 783 24.29 -9.49 1.42
CA LEU A 783 23.72 -9.62 0.08
C LEU A 783 24.72 -9.16 -0.99
N ALA A 784 25.34 -8.00 -0.83
CA ALA A 784 26.35 -7.51 -1.78
C ALA A 784 27.54 -8.47 -1.92
N ASN A 785 28.04 -9.04 -0.82
CA ASN A 785 29.10 -10.04 -0.82
C ASN A 785 28.69 -11.31 -1.57
N MET A 786 27.44 -11.77 -1.42
CA MET A 786 26.90 -12.91 -2.17
C MET A 786 26.84 -12.64 -3.67
N LEU A 787 26.45 -11.43 -4.08
CA LEU A 787 26.47 -11.03 -5.49
C LEU A 787 27.88 -11.10 -6.08
N HIS A 788 28.89 -10.58 -5.37
CA HIS A 788 30.28 -10.66 -5.83
C HIS A 788 30.83 -12.08 -5.85
N GLN A 789 30.44 -12.90 -4.87
CA GLN A 789 30.91 -14.28 -4.77
C GLN A 789 30.32 -15.16 -5.89
N THR A 790 29.07 -14.92 -6.28
CA THR A 790 28.33 -15.85 -7.14
C THR A 790 28.14 -15.37 -8.59
N SER A 791 28.25 -14.06 -8.85
CA SER A 791 28.18 -13.57 -10.23
C SER A 791 29.42 -13.97 -11.01
N THR A 792 29.23 -14.68 -12.13
CA THR A 792 30.32 -15.02 -13.06
C THR A 792 30.82 -13.80 -13.85
N VAL A 793 30.06 -12.71 -13.85
CA VAL A 793 30.47 -11.39 -14.34
C VAL A 793 30.87 -10.55 -13.12
N PRO A 794 32.14 -10.10 -13.01
CA PRO A 794 32.52 -9.23 -11.90
C PRO A 794 31.72 -7.92 -11.92
N LEU A 795 31.26 -7.48 -10.75
CA LEU A 795 30.35 -6.34 -10.61
C LEU A 795 31.12 -5.10 -10.13
N PRO A 796 31.26 -4.04 -10.96
CA PRO A 796 31.74 -2.75 -10.48
C PRO A 796 30.77 -2.14 -9.46
N ARG A 797 31.29 -1.41 -8.47
CA ARG A 797 30.52 -0.74 -7.44
C ARG A 797 30.84 0.74 -7.30
N LEU A 798 29.84 1.49 -6.87
CA LEU A 798 29.99 2.89 -6.48
C LEU A 798 30.27 2.95 -4.97
N TRP A 799 31.39 3.55 -4.57
CA TRP A 799 31.68 3.73 -3.14
C TRP A 799 30.69 4.71 -2.48
N TYR A 800 30.52 4.61 -1.16
CA TYR A 800 29.47 5.31 -0.41
C TYR A 800 29.60 6.85 -0.42
N PHE A 801 30.83 7.38 -0.32
CA PHE A 801 31.10 8.82 -0.16
C PHE A 801 32.20 9.30 -1.14
N PRO A 802 32.29 10.60 -1.47
CA PRO A 802 33.30 11.11 -2.37
C PRO A 802 34.72 10.88 -1.81
N SER A 803 35.70 10.80 -2.71
CA SER A 803 37.12 10.67 -2.37
C SER A 803 37.43 9.50 -1.45
N ALA A 804 36.74 8.36 -1.64
CA ALA A 804 36.89 7.14 -0.86
C ALA A 804 36.68 7.31 0.66
N LYS A 805 35.97 8.35 1.10
CA LYS A 805 35.73 8.60 2.53
C LYS A 805 34.90 7.46 3.13
N LYS A 806 35.27 7.03 4.34
CA LYS A 806 34.56 5.97 5.10
C LYS A 806 33.48 6.53 6.03
N ALA A 807 33.60 7.80 6.40
CA ALA A 807 32.65 8.50 7.24
C ALA A 807 32.52 9.96 6.80
N VAL A 808 31.36 10.54 7.08
CA VAL A 808 31.12 11.99 7.05
C VAL A 808 30.29 12.39 8.25
N VAL A 809 30.49 13.61 8.74
CA VAL A 809 29.62 14.24 9.73
C VAL A 809 28.64 15.15 8.99
N VAL A 810 27.36 14.92 9.19
CA VAL A 810 26.32 15.89 8.78
C VAL A 810 26.03 16.74 10.00
N MET A 811 26.25 18.04 9.90
CA MET A 811 26.09 18.97 11.03
C MET A 811 24.79 19.75 10.84
N THR A 812 23.75 19.42 11.61
CA THR A 812 22.50 20.17 11.72
C THR A 812 22.45 20.94 13.04
N GLY A 813 21.58 21.92 13.12
CA GLY A 813 21.28 22.62 14.36
C GLY A 813 19.92 23.30 14.31
N ASP A 814 19.26 23.34 15.46
CA ASP A 814 17.97 23.99 15.61
C ASP A 814 18.17 25.44 16.06
N GLY A 815 17.59 26.35 15.28
CA GLY A 815 17.62 27.78 15.51
C GLY A 815 16.29 28.29 16.05
N HIS A 816 16.39 29.17 17.05
CA HIS A 816 15.28 29.94 17.60
C HIS A 816 15.59 31.44 17.50
N PRO A 817 14.56 32.32 17.49
CA PRO A 817 14.76 33.77 17.45
C PRO A 817 15.66 34.25 18.60
N GLY A 818 16.82 34.85 18.28
CA GLY A 818 17.79 35.28 19.31
C GLY A 818 19.26 35.37 18.85
N GLY A 819 19.65 34.70 17.75
CA GLY A 819 20.80 35.10 16.93
C GLY A 819 22.19 34.49 17.22
N ALA A 820 22.33 33.22 17.58
CA ALA A 820 23.66 32.56 17.67
C ALA A 820 24.09 31.80 16.40
N THR A 821 23.23 31.67 15.37
CA THR A 821 23.57 31.10 14.04
C THR A 821 24.79 31.77 13.40
N VAL A 822 24.86 33.11 13.45
CA VAL A 822 25.99 33.88 12.90
C VAL A 822 27.31 33.49 13.56
N GLN A 823 27.32 33.40 14.90
CA GLN A 823 28.50 33.04 15.68
C GLN A 823 28.92 31.59 15.39
N ARG A 824 27.95 30.67 15.30
CA ARG A 824 28.19 29.27 14.97
C ARG A 824 28.85 29.11 13.59
N TRP A 825 28.30 29.75 12.57
CA TRP A 825 28.84 29.64 11.21
C TRP A 825 30.13 30.42 11.01
N GLN A 826 30.38 31.49 11.77
CA GLN A 826 31.72 32.10 11.84
C GLN A 826 32.74 31.12 12.42
N ALA A 827 32.40 30.36 13.47
CA ALA A 827 33.28 29.32 14.00
C ALA A 827 33.57 28.23 12.96
N TYR A 828 32.59 27.81 12.17
CA TYR A 828 32.78 26.83 11.09
C TYR A 828 33.68 27.37 9.96
N GLN A 829 33.53 28.64 9.59
CA GLN A 829 34.44 29.29 8.64
C GLN A 829 35.88 29.34 9.19
N ASN A 830 36.06 29.73 10.45
CA ASN A 830 37.38 29.79 11.09
C ASN A 830 38.02 28.40 11.24
N ALA A 831 37.23 27.36 11.43
CA ALA A 831 37.70 25.97 11.46
C ALA A 831 38.02 25.41 10.06
N SER A 832 37.53 26.05 9.00
CA SER A 832 37.74 25.60 7.62
C SER A 832 39.18 25.88 7.17
N PRO A 833 39.85 24.94 6.48
CA PRO A 833 41.16 25.21 5.88
C PRO A 833 41.11 26.39 4.91
N ALA A 834 42.18 27.20 4.87
CA ALA A 834 42.28 28.31 3.92
C ALA A 834 42.19 27.78 2.48
N GLY A 835 41.30 28.36 1.67
CA GLY A 835 41.09 27.96 0.27
C GLY A 835 40.35 26.64 0.07
N CYS A 836 39.69 26.09 1.11
CA CYS A 836 38.90 24.87 1.00
C CYS A 836 37.83 24.96 -0.11
N ASN A 837 37.54 23.83 -0.76
CA ASN A 837 36.48 23.71 -1.75
C ASN A 837 35.21 23.09 -1.13
N VAL A 838 34.13 23.88 -1.07
CA VAL A 838 32.82 23.46 -0.52
C VAL A 838 32.30 22.20 -1.20
N ALA A 839 32.30 22.18 -2.54
CA ALA A 839 31.75 21.06 -3.28
C ALA A 839 32.66 19.81 -3.28
N ASN A 840 33.90 19.89 -2.77
CA ASN A 840 34.76 18.72 -2.48
C ASN A 840 34.62 18.25 -1.02
N TRP A 841 33.76 18.92 -0.24
CA TRP A 841 33.59 18.68 1.20
C TRP A 841 34.85 18.92 2.02
N GLU A 842 35.64 19.92 1.64
CA GLU A 842 36.86 20.33 2.36
C GLU A 842 36.57 21.42 3.41
N CYS A 843 35.51 22.20 3.20
CA CYS A 843 35.08 23.25 4.13
C CYS A 843 34.13 22.68 5.18
N VAL A 844 34.22 23.19 6.42
CA VAL A 844 33.24 22.89 7.47
C VAL A 844 31.97 23.66 7.16
N ARG A 845 30.87 22.94 6.90
CA ARG A 845 29.54 23.53 6.68
C ARG A 845 28.50 22.80 7.51
N GLY A 846 27.39 23.47 7.77
CA GLY A 846 26.26 22.90 8.49
C GLY A 846 24.93 23.48 8.03
N THR A 847 23.88 22.74 8.33
CA THR A 847 22.48 23.12 8.15
C THR A 847 21.97 23.73 9.43
N VAL A 848 21.24 24.84 9.35
CA VAL A 848 20.43 25.32 10.46
C VAL A 848 18.98 25.32 10.00
N TYR A 849 18.15 24.59 10.75
CA TYR A 849 16.70 24.69 10.65
C TYR A 849 16.28 25.79 11.63
N ASP A 850 15.78 26.91 11.12
CA ASP A 850 15.43 28.07 11.95
C ASP A 850 13.98 28.51 11.76
N PHE A 851 13.45 29.22 12.74
CA PHE A 851 12.21 29.99 12.56
C PHE A 851 12.48 31.24 11.71
N VAL A 852 11.42 31.73 11.06
CA VAL A 852 11.48 33.00 10.34
C VAL A 852 11.88 34.12 11.32
N GLY A 853 12.94 34.85 10.96
CA GLY A 853 13.49 35.94 11.77
C GLY A 853 14.84 35.64 12.44
N GLY A 854 15.36 34.40 12.38
CA GLY A 854 16.66 34.05 12.97
C GLY A 854 17.87 34.73 12.31
N LEU A 855 17.82 34.93 10.98
CA LEU A 855 18.76 35.74 10.21
C LEU A 855 18.05 36.85 9.44
N THR A 856 18.79 37.93 9.12
CA THR A 856 18.36 38.88 8.09
C THR A 856 18.44 38.24 6.69
N THR A 857 17.63 38.72 5.74
CA THR A 857 17.64 38.22 4.35
C THR A 857 19.03 38.29 3.72
N THR A 858 19.79 39.37 3.95
CA THR A 858 21.15 39.53 3.45
C THR A 858 22.11 38.51 4.05
N GLN A 859 22.03 38.26 5.37
CA GLN A 859 22.86 37.24 6.01
C GLN A 859 22.55 35.84 5.48
N ALA A 860 21.27 35.46 5.44
CA ALA A 860 20.86 34.13 4.96
C ALA A 860 21.34 33.88 3.53
N THR A 861 21.16 34.86 2.63
CA THR A 861 21.63 34.77 1.23
C THR A 861 23.16 34.67 1.15
N ALA A 862 23.88 35.43 1.97
CA ALA A 862 25.35 35.41 1.96
C ALA A 862 25.91 34.07 2.46
N TYR A 863 25.30 33.45 3.47
CA TYR A 863 25.72 32.14 3.96
C TYR A 863 25.36 31.00 3.01
N GLU A 864 24.17 31.04 2.40
CA GLU A 864 23.77 30.12 1.32
C GLU A 864 24.77 30.16 0.16
N ALA A 865 25.18 31.36 -0.28
CA ALA A 865 26.22 31.52 -1.31
C ALA A 865 27.60 30.96 -0.92
N GLN A 866 27.87 30.79 0.38
CA GLN A 866 29.09 30.18 0.91
C GLN A 866 28.96 28.66 1.11
N GLY A 867 27.79 28.07 0.85
CA GLY A 867 27.52 26.64 0.96
C GLY A 867 27.03 26.18 2.33
N PHE A 868 26.54 27.08 3.18
CA PHE A 868 25.72 26.70 4.33
C PHE A 868 24.28 26.44 3.87
N GLU A 869 23.52 25.70 4.66
CA GLU A 869 22.09 25.49 4.41
C GLU A 869 21.27 26.20 5.49
N TYR A 870 20.42 27.14 5.09
CA TYR A 870 19.43 27.77 5.94
C TYR A 870 18.04 27.28 5.50
N ALA A 871 17.39 26.48 6.34
CA ALA A 871 16.11 25.86 6.04
C ALA A 871 15.08 26.17 7.13
N LEU A 872 13.80 26.02 6.79
CA LEU A 872 12.71 26.25 7.73
C LEU A 872 12.65 25.14 8.79
N HIS A 873 12.60 25.52 10.06
CA HIS A 873 12.25 24.63 11.16
C HIS A 873 10.73 24.56 11.31
N VAL A 874 10.09 23.68 10.54
CA VAL A 874 8.61 23.61 10.49
C VAL A 874 8.06 23.38 11.89
N ASN A 875 7.16 24.25 12.35
CA ASN A 875 6.65 24.23 13.70
C ASN A 875 5.18 23.78 13.75
N THR A 876 4.91 22.63 14.37
CA THR A 876 3.54 22.14 14.61
C THR A 876 2.98 22.59 15.97
N GLY A 877 3.68 23.49 16.67
CA GLY A 877 3.43 23.80 18.08
C GLY A 877 3.80 22.65 19.01
N CYS A 878 4.70 21.77 18.56
CA CYS A 878 5.02 20.50 19.22
C CYS A 878 3.80 19.59 19.39
N ALA A 879 2.72 19.79 18.62
CA ALA A 879 1.53 18.96 18.65
C ALA A 879 1.63 17.85 17.60
N ASP A 880 1.03 16.70 17.89
CA ASP A 880 0.86 15.64 16.91
C ASP A 880 0.00 16.11 15.73
N TYR A 881 0.21 15.46 14.58
CA TYR A 881 -0.45 15.82 13.34
C TYR A 881 -1.15 14.63 12.66
N THR A 882 -2.13 14.96 11.84
CA THR A 882 -2.65 14.09 10.77
C THR A 882 -2.15 14.63 9.43
N ALA A 883 -2.41 13.93 8.33
CA ALA A 883 -2.05 14.43 7.00
C ALA A 883 -2.65 15.83 6.71
N ALA A 884 -3.88 16.09 7.16
CA ALA A 884 -4.59 17.34 6.93
C ALA A 884 -4.11 18.49 7.83
N THR A 885 -3.70 18.20 9.08
CA THR A 885 -3.13 19.25 9.95
C THR A 885 -1.69 19.52 9.60
N LEU A 886 -0.91 18.50 9.20
CA LEU A 886 0.45 18.71 8.73
C LEU A 886 0.47 19.59 7.47
N ASP A 887 -0.48 19.36 6.56
CA ASP A 887 -0.63 20.12 5.33
C ASP A 887 -2.11 20.14 4.87
N PRO A 888 -2.72 21.32 4.67
CA PRO A 888 -2.07 22.60 4.44
C PRO A 888 -1.79 23.45 5.69
N ASN A 889 -2.04 23.00 6.93
CA ASN A 889 -2.03 23.97 8.06
C ASN A 889 -0.63 24.34 8.56
N PHE A 890 0.36 23.44 8.49
CA PHE A 890 1.73 23.75 8.95
C PHE A 890 2.69 23.96 7.79
N PHE A 891 2.90 22.95 6.93
CA PHE A 891 3.90 23.01 5.85
C PHE A 891 3.65 24.14 4.86
N THR A 892 2.50 24.14 4.18
CA THR A 892 2.17 25.12 3.12
C THR A 892 2.36 26.59 3.57
N PRO A 893 1.74 27.09 4.64
CA PRO A 893 1.81 28.50 5.02
C PRO A 893 3.17 28.89 5.59
N GLN A 894 3.85 27.99 6.32
CA GLN A 894 5.17 28.32 6.88
C GLN A 894 6.24 28.32 5.79
N LEU A 895 6.19 27.40 4.82
CA LEU A 895 7.09 27.44 3.66
C LEU A 895 6.85 28.70 2.81
N ALA A 896 5.59 29.09 2.60
CA ALA A 896 5.27 30.35 1.93
C ALA A 896 5.80 31.57 2.70
N SER A 897 5.67 31.59 4.03
CA SER A 897 6.21 32.64 4.89
C SER A 897 7.73 32.71 4.86
N PHE A 898 8.40 31.55 4.86
CA PHE A 898 9.85 31.45 4.73
C PHE A 898 10.32 31.99 3.38
N ALA A 899 9.71 31.56 2.27
CA ALA A 899 10.04 32.02 0.93
C ALA A 899 9.83 33.55 0.78
N ALA A 900 8.77 34.09 1.38
CA ALA A 900 8.51 35.53 1.37
C ALA A 900 9.56 36.33 2.17
N SER A 901 10.04 35.77 3.28
CA SER A 901 11.03 36.42 4.16
C SER A 901 12.47 36.30 3.63
N TYR A 902 12.74 35.25 2.85
CA TYR A 902 14.07 34.90 2.35
C TYR A 902 14.07 34.64 0.84
N PRO A 903 13.73 35.63 -0.01
CA PRO A 903 13.59 35.43 -1.46
C PRO A 903 14.90 35.03 -2.18
N GLY A 904 16.07 35.25 -1.55
CA GLY A 904 17.38 34.84 -2.05
C GLY A 904 17.85 33.46 -1.59
N VAL A 905 17.07 32.77 -0.75
CA VAL A 905 17.37 31.43 -0.23
C VAL A 905 16.53 30.40 -1.01
N PRO A 906 17.11 29.27 -1.47
CA PRO A 906 16.35 28.21 -2.13
C PRO A 906 15.24 27.65 -1.25
N ALA A 907 14.18 27.14 -1.88
CA ALA A 907 13.16 26.38 -1.16
C ALA A 907 13.82 25.20 -0.41
N PRO A 908 13.44 24.92 0.85
CA PRO A 908 14.02 23.82 1.61
C PRO A 908 13.89 22.49 0.85
N SER A 909 15.00 21.74 0.77
CA SER A 909 15.04 20.37 0.24
C SER A 909 15.32 19.33 1.33
N THR A 910 15.56 19.79 2.56
CA THR A 910 15.79 18.96 3.75
C THR A 910 14.87 19.42 4.88
N ASN A 911 14.58 18.54 5.84
CA ASN A 911 13.62 18.79 6.92
C ASN A 911 14.12 18.40 8.31
N ARG A 912 13.77 19.24 9.27
CA ARG A 912 13.64 18.92 10.69
C ARG A 912 12.46 19.70 11.26
N THR A 913 11.52 18.97 11.83
CA THR A 913 10.33 19.52 12.45
C THR A 913 10.64 19.90 13.89
N HIS A 914 10.16 21.06 14.34
CA HIS A 914 10.33 21.52 15.71
C HIS A 914 9.77 20.51 16.71
N CYS A 915 10.47 20.34 17.84
CA CYS A 915 10.19 19.28 18.83
C CYS A 915 10.21 17.85 18.26
N ILE A 916 10.78 17.64 17.07
CA ILE A 916 10.92 16.33 16.39
C ILE A 916 9.60 15.53 16.33
N VAL A 917 8.48 16.23 16.14
CA VAL A 917 7.15 15.60 16.04
C VAL A 917 7.13 14.60 14.89
N PHE A 918 6.73 13.37 15.21
CA PHE A 918 6.59 12.30 14.22
C PHE A 918 5.40 11.41 14.58
N SER A 919 4.20 11.81 14.17
CA SER A 919 2.93 11.30 14.72
C SER A 919 2.46 9.96 14.17
N ASP A 920 3.04 9.48 13.07
CA ASP A 920 2.71 8.20 12.46
C ASP A 920 3.90 7.66 11.64
N TRP A 921 3.70 6.57 10.91
CA TRP A 921 4.75 5.88 10.17
C TRP A 921 5.37 6.71 9.02
N ALA A 922 4.57 7.43 8.24
CA ALA A 922 5.01 7.94 6.93
C ALA A 922 4.28 9.17 6.40
N THR A 923 3.36 9.79 7.14
CA THR A 923 2.65 11.00 6.69
C THR A 923 3.61 12.15 6.45
N GLN A 924 4.53 12.42 7.38
CA GLN A 924 5.47 13.53 7.23
C GLN A 924 6.40 13.38 6.01
N PRO A 925 7.08 12.25 5.76
CA PRO A 925 7.88 12.13 4.54
C PRO A 925 7.04 12.24 3.25
N LYS A 926 5.77 11.77 3.24
CA LYS A 926 4.88 11.99 2.08
C LYS A 926 4.55 13.47 1.87
N VAL A 927 4.26 14.21 2.94
CA VAL A 927 3.99 15.65 2.88
C VAL A 927 5.23 16.42 2.44
N SER A 928 6.39 16.12 3.03
CA SER A 928 7.68 16.68 2.64
C SER A 928 7.95 16.51 1.14
N LEU A 929 7.71 15.32 0.60
CA LEU A 929 7.90 15.05 -0.83
C LEU A 929 7.02 15.93 -1.72
N ARG A 930 5.75 16.20 -1.34
CA ARG A 930 4.86 17.11 -2.08
C ARG A 930 5.40 18.54 -2.16
N HIS A 931 6.24 18.91 -1.19
CA HIS A 931 6.91 20.23 -1.11
C HIS A 931 8.36 20.20 -1.60
N GLY A 932 8.81 19.12 -2.23
CA GLY A 932 10.17 19.00 -2.79
C GLY A 932 11.26 18.71 -1.75
N ILE A 933 10.90 18.42 -0.50
CA ILE A 933 11.83 18.04 0.55
C ILE A 933 12.10 16.54 0.45
N ARG A 934 13.38 16.17 0.29
CA ARG A 934 13.83 14.80 0.00
C ARG A 934 14.87 14.25 0.98
N MET A 935 15.18 14.97 2.06
CA MET A 935 15.97 14.44 3.17
C MET A 935 15.36 14.85 4.51
N ASP A 936 15.22 13.88 5.41
CA ASP A 936 14.64 14.08 6.72
C ASP A 936 15.64 13.71 7.83
N THR A 937 15.65 14.49 8.90
CA THR A 937 16.56 14.31 10.03
C THR A 937 15.85 14.12 11.39
N ASN A 938 14.53 13.83 11.39
CA ASN A 938 13.71 13.75 12.60
C ASN A 938 13.90 12.48 13.44
N TYR A 939 14.57 11.43 12.92
CA TYR A 939 14.88 10.24 13.71
C TYR A 939 15.98 10.56 14.73
N TYR A 940 15.58 10.98 15.91
CA TYR A 940 16.43 11.58 16.94
C TYR A 940 16.79 10.57 18.04
N TYR A 941 18.07 10.42 18.38
CA TYR A 941 18.51 9.48 19.43
C TYR A 941 18.30 10.08 20.82
N TRP A 942 17.12 9.83 21.37
CA TRP A 942 16.57 10.46 22.57
C TRP A 942 15.54 9.51 23.19
N PRO A 943 15.24 9.57 24.51
CA PRO A 943 15.76 10.47 25.55
C PRO A 943 17.00 9.97 26.30
N ASP A 944 17.54 10.82 27.18
CA ASP A 944 18.76 10.56 27.96
C ASP A 944 18.74 9.28 28.80
N TYR A 945 17.62 8.94 29.44
CA TYR A 945 17.48 7.72 30.23
C TYR A 945 17.41 6.43 29.39
N TRP A 946 17.09 6.54 28.10
CA TRP A 946 17.15 5.44 27.14
C TRP A 946 18.52 5.33 26.48
N VAL A 947 19.05 6.48 26.06
CA VAL A 947 20.38 6.63 25.44
C VAL A 947 21.48 6.21 26.43
N GLN A 948 21.37 6.62 27.70
CA GLN A 948 22.31 6.30 28.79
C GLN A 948 23.76 6.60 28.43
N ASP A 949 23.97 7.77 27.79
CA ASP A 949 25.27 8.21 27.25
C ASP A 949 25.99 7.16 26.38
N ARG A 950 25.22 6.27 25.71
CA ARG A 950 25.75 5.16 24.91
C ARG A 950 25.89 5.56 23.43
N PRO A 951 27.10 5.63 22.87
CA PRO A 951 27.28 5.88 21.44
C PRO A 951 26.71 4.74 20.60
N GLY A 952 25.99 5.06 19.52
CA GLY A 952 25.39 4.03 18.67
C GLY A 952 24.53 4.52 17.52
N LEU A 953 23.97 3.53 16.82
CA LEU A 953 23.09 3.61 15.66
C LEU A 953 21.74 2.99 16.04
N PHE A 954 20.86 3.74 16.70
CA PHE A 954 19.59 3.20 17.22
C PHE A 954 18.63 2.72 16.11
N THR A 955 18.80 3.19 14.88
CA THR A 955 18.08 2.70 13.68
C THR A 955 18.81 1.55 12.96
N GLY A 956 19.88 1.02 13.57
CA GLY A 956 20.70 -0.05 13.01
C GLY A 956 21.40 0.30 11.69
N SER A 957 21.49 1.58 11.30
CA SER A 957 22.14 2.01 10.05
C SER A 957 22.92 3.31 10.24
N GLY A 958 24.08 3.39 9.60
CA GLY A 958 24.84 4.62 9.43
C GLY A 958 24.63 5.27 8.06
N LEU A 959 23.87 4.65 7.16
CA LEU A 959 23.62 5.14 5.80
C LEU A 959 22.25 5.81 5.69
N ALA A 960 22.16 6.88 4.90
CA ALA A 960 20.87 7.44 4.51
C ALA A 960 20.24 6.56 3.42
N MET A 961 18.97 6.17 3.60
CA MET A 961 18.17 5.46 2.60
C MET A 961 16.75 6.01 2.62
N ARG A 962 16.00 5.79 1.54
CA ARG A 962 14.63 6.26 1.40
C ARG A 962 13.69 5.68 2.46
N PHE A 963 12.72 6.46 2.92
CA PHE A 963 11.59 5.93 3.68
C PHE A 963 10.82 4.89 2.87
N ALA A 964 10.07 4.03 3.56
CA ALA A 964 9.05 3.18 3.00
C ALA A 964 7.71 3.45 3.70
N ASP A 965 6.63 3.36 2.95
CA ASP A 965 5.27 3.34 3.46
C ASP A 965 4.99 2.05 4.25
N VAL A 966 3.84 1.96 4.91
CA VAL A 966 3.49 0.82 5.78
C VAL A 966 3.42 -0.52 5.01
N ASP A 967 3.14 -0.46 3.71
CA ASP A 967 3.10 -1.62 2.81
C ASP A 967 4.46 -1.97 2.19
N GLY A 968 5.50 -1.17 2.47
CA GLY A 968 6.86 -1.33 1.92
C GLY A 968 7.17 -0.45 0.71
N THR A 969 6.21 0.33 0.20
CA THR A 969 6.41 1.21 -0.97
C THR A 969 7.49 2.26 -0.67
N PRO A 970 8.59 2.33 -1.45
CA PRO A 970 9.59 3.38 -1.26
C PRO A 970 9.01 4.79 -1.45
N ILE A 971 9.35 5.71 -0.55
CA ILE A 971 9.03 7.14 -0.63
C ILE A 971 10.33 7.87 -0.93
N ASP A 972 10.35 8.77 -1.92
CA ASP A 972 11.55 9.47 -2.37
C ASP A 972 12.00 10.60 -1.42
N VAL A 973 12.12 10.27 -0.14
CA VAL A 973 12.67 11.07 0.95
C VAL A 973 13.66 10.20 1.71
N TYR A 974 14.93 10.60 1.76
CA TYR A 974 15.96 9.91 2.54
C TYR A 974 15.76 10.15 4.03
N GLN A 975 15.70 9.06 4.79
CA GLN A 975 15.81 9.06 6.24
C GLN A 975 17.28 9.10 6.65
N LEU A 976 17.70 10.17 7.33
CA LEU A 976 18.99 10.30 7.98
C LEU A 976 18.78 10.36 9.50
N ALA A 977 19.14 9.29 10.21
CA ALA A 977 19.05 9.27 11.67
C ALA A 977 20.04 10.27 12.28
N THR A 978 19.63 10.94 13.35
CA THR A 978 20.42 11.85 14.17
C THR A 978 20.98 11.10 15.36
N GLN A 979 22.20 10.61 15.22
CA GLN A 979 22.89 9.80 16.25
C GLN A 979 23.44 10.67 17.38
N MET A 980 23.81 11.90 17.06
CA MET A 980 24.44 12.83 18.00
C MET A 980 23.50 14.00 18.26
N THR A 981 23.16 14.24 19.52
CA THR A 981 22.22 15.25 20.00
C THR A 981 22.79 15.94 21.23
N ASP A 982 22.40 17.18 21.49
CA ASP A 982 22.84 17.95 22.66
C ASP A 982 21.85 17.92 23.84
N GLU A 983 20.69 17.28 23.67
CA GLU A 983 19.61 17.24 24.65
C GLU A 983 19.37 15.85 25.26
N SER A 984 20.11 14.83 24.81
CA SER A 984 19.91 13.43 25.22
C SER A 984 20.97 12.91 26.20
N GLY A 985 21.58 13.81 26.99
CA GLY A 985 22.58 13.42 28.00
C GLY A 985 23.84 12.76 27.42
N GLN A 986 24.18 13.08 26.16
CA GLN A 986 25.36 12.54 25.48
C GLN A 986 26.62 13.37 25.79
N THR A 987 27.72 12.70 26.08
CA THR A 987 29.02 13.33 26.35
C THR A 987 29.84 13.48 25.06
N TYR A 988 30.41 14.66 24.82
CA TYR A 988 31.33 14.91 23.71
C TYR A 988 32.76 15.14 24.21
N PRO A 989 33.79 14.55 23.56
CA PRO A 989 33.77 13.92 22.24
C PRO A 989 33.47 12.39 22.22
N LEU A 990 33.07 11.76 23.33
CA LEU A 990 32.90 10.30 23.42
C LEU A 990 32.08 9.70 22.26
N HIS A 991 30.92 10.29 21.94
CA HIS A 991 30.03 9.77 20.89
C HIS A 991 30.65 9.83 19.50
N ILE A 992 31.15 11.00 19.10
CA ILE A 992 31.78 11.17 17.78
C ILE A 992 33.04 10.32 17.65
N ASP A 993 33.90 10.29 18.68
CA ASP A 993 35.14 9.51 18.65
C ASP A 993 34.86 8.01 18.50
N THR A 994 33.81 7.50 19.15
CA THR A 994 33.40 6.10 19.02
C THR A 994 32.88 5.78 17.61
N LEU A 995 32.00 6.63 17.07
CA LEU A 995 31.45 6.44 15.72
C LEU A 995 32.55 6.50 14.65
N LEU A 996 33.48 7.47 14.74
CA LEU A 996 34.60 7.59 13.81
C LEU A 996 35.59 6.43 13.94
N ALA A 997 35.93 6.00 15.17
CA ALA A 997 36.81 4.86 15.38
C ALA A 997 36.22 3.56 14.78
N ASN A 998 34.91 3.35 14.95
CA ASN A 998 34.20 2.20 14.37
C ASN A 998 34.17 2.26 12.82
N ALA A 999 34.03 3.45 12.23
CA ALA A 999 33.97 3.63 10.78
C ALA A 999 35.35 3.55 10.09
N LEU A 1000 36.35 4.24 10.64
CA LEU A 1000 37.68 4.37 10.04
C LEU A 1000 38.57 3.16 10.34
N GLY A 1001 38.39 2.56 11.52
CA GLY A 1001 39.12 1.41 12.01
C GLY A 1001 38.71 0.07 11.36
N PRO A 1002 39.12 -1.06 11.96
CA PRO A 1002 38.93 -2.39 11.37
C PRO A 1002 37.48 -2.85 11.31
N LYS A 1003 36.59 -2.30 12.16
CA LYS A 1003 35.16 -2.64 12.12
C LYS A 1003 34.49 -2.19 10.81
N GLY A 1004 34.94 -1.09 10.21
CA GLY A 1004 34.42 -0.60 8.92
C GLY A 1004 32.92 -0.31 8.93
N TYR A 1005 32.40 0.23 10.04
CA TYR A 1005 31.00 0.66 10.17
C TYR A 1005 30.84 2.05 9.54
N TYR A 1006 30.91 2.09 8.21
CA TYR A 1006 30.85 3.31 7.42
C TYR A 1006 29.50 4.02 7.57
N GLY A 1007 29.49 5.34 7.55
CA GLY A 1007 28.25 6.08 7.70
C GLY A 1007 28.35 7.59 7.53
N ALA A 1008 27.19 8.21 7.33
CA ALA A 1008 26.97 9.63 7.49
C ALA A 1008 26.36 9.85 8.88
N PHE A 1009 27.17 10.34 9.81
CA PHE A 1009 26.76 10.53 11.19
C PHE A 1009 26.22 11.94 11.38
N ASN A 1010 24.92 12.04 11.58
CA ASN A 1010 24.23 13.30 11.75
C ASN A 1010 24.28 13.75 13.21
N ALA A 1011 24.69 14.99 13.40
CA ALA A 1011 24.65 15.70 14.67
C ALA A 1011 23.61 16.80 14.60
N ASN A 1012 22.80 16.95 15.65
CA ASN A 1012 21.99 18.13 15.86
C ASN A 1012 22.48 18.86 17.10
N MET A 1013 22.82 20.13 16.93
CA MET A 1013 23.36 20.99 17.99
C MET A 1013 22.64 22.33 17.93
N HIS A 1014 21.87 22.66 18.95
CA HIS A 1014 21.15 23.92 19.07
C HIS A 1014 22.09 25.12 18.87
N VAL A 1015 21.57 26.15 18.19
CA VAL A 1015 22.30 27.38 17.84
C VAL A 1015 21.71 28.63 18.48
N ASP A 1016 20.94 28.49 19.55
CA ASP A 1016 20.44 29.59 20.39
C ASP A 1016 21.44 30.00 21.48
N ALA A 1017 21.15 31.11 22.17
CA ALA A 1017 22.05 31.77 23.13
C ALA A 1017 22.02 31.16 24.54
N ASP A 1018 21.32 30.04 24.73
CA ASP A 1018 21.34 29.27 25.98
C ASP A 1018 22.77 28.75 26.21
N PRO A 1019 23.31 28.71 27.45
CA PRO A 1019 24.56 28.01 27.80
C PRO A 1019 24.57 26.48 27.51
N SER A 1020 23.84 26.03 26.48
CA SER A 1020 23.61 24.64 26.11
C SER A 1020 24.90 23.91 25.71
N ALA A 1021 24.85 22.59 25.89
CA ALA A 1021 25.86 21.66 25.38
C ALA A 1021 26.05 21.76 23.85
N GLY A 1022 25.16 22.43 23.12
CA GLY A 1022 25.19 22.55 21.65
C GLY A 1022 26.45 23.25 21.12
N ALA A 1023 26.93 24.32 21.77
CA ALA A 1023 28.15 25.02 21.34
C ALA A 1023 29.41 24.19 21.59
N SER A 1024 29.56 23.66 22.80
CA SER A 1024 30.69 22.80 23.17
C SER A 1024 30.70 21.46 22.42
N GLY A 1025 29.52 20.84 22.24
CA GLY A 1025 29.35 19.57 21.55
C GLY A 1025 29.69 19.69 20.07
N SER A 1026 29.18 20.71 19.39
CA SER A 1026 29.55 21.02 18.01
C SER A 1026 31.04 21.31 17.83
N ALA A 1027 31.64 22.11 18.73
CA ALA A 1027 33.07 22.36 18.68
C ALA A 1027 33.89 21.08 18.85
N ALA A 1028 33.49 20.19 19.77
CA ALA A 1028 34.11 18.89 19.99
C ALA A 1028 33.95 17.95 18.78
N ILE A 1029 32.78 17.92 18.14
CA ILE A 1029 32.53 17.16 16.91
C ILE A 1029 33.40 17.66 15.76
N VAL A 1030 33.43 18.97 15.51
CA VAL A 1030 34.26 19.57 14.47
C VAL A 1030 35.74 19.29 14.73
N ALA A 1031 36.20 19.41 15.98
CA ALA A 1031 37.58 19.10 16.34
C ALA A 1031 37.93 17.63 16.07
N SER A 1032 37.03 16.70 16.44
CA SER A 1032 37.22 15.26 16.22
C SER A 1032 37.21 14.90 14.74
N ALA A 1033 36.26 15.44 13.97
CA ALA A 1033 36.21 15.24 12.53
C ALA A 1033 37.49 15.74 11.83
N ARG A 1034 37.99 16.93 12.21
CA ARG A 1034 39.24 17.47 11.66
C ARG A 1034 40.45 16.63 12.03
N ARG A 1035 40.53 16.17 13.28
CA ARG A 1035 41.60 15.29 13.77
C ARG A 1035 41.70 14.01 12.93
N GLU A 1036 40.55 13.44 12.57
CA GLU A 1036 40.45 12.18 11.82
C GLU A 1036 40.37 12.38 10.28
N GLY A 1037 40.42 13.61 9.77
CA GLY A 1037 40.30 13.89 8.32
C GLY A 1037 38.90 13.64 7.73
N VAL A 1038 37.87 13.66 8.57
CA VAL A 1038 36.46 13.45 8.22
C VAL A 1038 35.80 14.78 7.87
N SER A 1039 35.02 14.80 6.80
CA SER A 1039 34.31 16.00 6.33
C SER A 1039 33.11 16.33 7.21
N VAL A 1040 32.86 17.62 7.42
CA VAL A 1040 31.68 18.15 8.12
C VAL A 1040 30.86 18.95 7.12
N ILE A 1041 29.65 18.46 6.80
CA ILE A 1041 28.83 18.92 5.67
C ILE A 1041 27.40 19.28 6.10
N THR A 1042 26.69 19.97 5.22
CA THR A 1042 25.24 20.20 5.35
C THR A 1042 24.43 18.94 4.99
N ALA A 1043 23.18 18.87 5.44
CA ALA A 1043 22.23 17.85 5.00
C ALA A 1043 21.99 17.94 3.49
N ARG A 1044 21.85 19.15 2.92
CA ARG A 1044 21.73 19.36 1.47
C ARG A 1044 22.91 18.79 0.69
N GLN A 1045 24.14 18.97 1.16
CA GLN A 1045 25.32 18.40 0.49
C GLN A 1045 25.26 16.87 0.44
N LEU A 1046 24.76 16.21 1.49
CA LEU A 1046 24.56 14.76 1.48
C LEU A 1046 23.45 14.37 0.48
N LEU A 1047 22.32 15.06 0.47
CA LEU A 1047 21.23 14.81 -0.48
C LEU A 1047 21.70 14.93 -1.93
N GLU A 1048 22.38 16.02 -2.27
CA GLU A 1048 22.94 16.25 -3.61
C GLU A 1048 23.94 15.16 -4.01
N TRP A 1049 24.75 14.68 -3.07
CA TRP A 1049 25.66 13.56 -3.30
C TRP A 1049 24.93 12.25 -3.55
N LEU A 1050 23.91 11.92 -2.75
CA LEU A 1050 23.13 10.70 -2.94
C LEU A 1050 22.46 10.69 -4.32
N ASP A 1051 21.83 11.81 -4.70
CA ASP A 1051 21.22 11.96 -6.02
C ASP A 1051 22.24 11.86 -7.15
N ALA A 1052 23.39 12.54 -7.04
CA ALA A 1052 24.44 12.45 -8.06
C ALA A 1052 25.06 11.05 -8.16
N ARG A 1053 25.25 10.38 -7.02
CA ARG A 1053 25.78 9.01 -6.96
C ARG A 1053 24.81 8.02 -7.60
N GLU A 1054 23.52 8.11 -7.30
CA GLU A 1054 22.50 7.27 -7.93
C GLU A 1054 22.32 7.58 -9.42
N ALA A 1055 22.46 8.84 -9.83
CA ALA A 1055 22.43 9.25 -11.24
C ALA A 1055 23.66 8.82 -12.04
N THR A 1056 24.71 8.31 -11.37
CA THR A 1056 25.87 7.75 -12.06
C THR A 1056 25.49 6.44 -12.75
N GLN A 1057 25.50 6.43 -14.08
CA GLN A 1057 25.12 5.26 -14.85
C GLN A 1057 26.32 4.35 -15.09
N VAL A 1058 26.18 3.08 -14.73
CA VAL A 1058 27.11 2.01 -15.11
C VAL A 1058 26.38 1.04 -16.04
N SER A 1059 26.77 1.02 -17.31
CA SER A 1059 26.07 0.30 -18.38
C SER A 1059 27.03 -0.53 -19.24
N SER A 1060 26.47 -1.29 -20.20
CA SER A 1060 27.24 -2.11 -21.14
C SER A 1060 28.23 -3.06 -20.45
N VAL A 1061 27.85 -3.58 -19.28
CA VAL A 1061 28.67 -4.50 -18.50
C VAL A 1061 28.77 -5.83 -19.24
N ALA A 1062 29.97 -6.18 -19.68
CA ALA A 1062 30.26 -7.42 -20.38
C ALA A 1062 31.58 -8.00 -19.89
N PHE A 1063 31.61 -9.32 -19.68
CA PHE A 1063 32.83 -10.05 -19.32
C PHE A 1063 33.10 -11.12 -20.37
N SER A 1064 34.17 -10.95 -21.14
CA SER A 1064 34.55 -11.87 -22.22
C SER A 1064 36.02 -12.25 -22.10
N GLY A 1065 36.30 -13.56 -22.14
CA GLY A 1065 37.65 -14.09 -21.89
C GLY A 1065 38.16 -13.67 -20.52
N THR A 1066 39.06 -12.69 -20.49
CA THR A 1066 39.68 -12.12 -19.30
C THR A 1066 39.37 -10.63 -19.08
N ALA A 1067 38.56 -10.01 -19.94
CA ALA A 1067 38.29 -8.57 -19.89
C ALA A 1067 36.86 -8.29 -19.44
N LEU A 1068 36.71 -7.49 -18.39
CA LEU A 1068 35.46 -6.85 -17.99
C LEU A 1068 35.43 -5.45 -18.60
N THR A 1069 34.46 -5.20 -19.47
CA THR A 1069 34.20 -3.88 -20.04
C THR A 1069 32.89 -3.31 -19.52
N PHE A 1070 32.86 -2.02 -19.22
CA PHE A 1070 31.65 -1.30 -18.84
C PHE A 1070 31.81 0.19 -19.10
N THR A 1071 30.70 0.90 -19.28
CA THR A 1071 30.69 2.34 -19.49
C THR A 1071 30.21 3.04 -18.23
N VAL A 1072 30.93 4.08 -17.81
CA VAL A 1072 30.48 5.02 -16.79
C VAL A 1072 30.05 6.31 -17.45
N ALA A 1073 28.82 6.75 -17.23
CA ALA A 1073 28.30 8.04 -17.67
C ALA A 1073 27.88 8.89 -16.46
N THR A 1074 28.02 10.21 -16.61
CA THR A 1074 27.65 11.21 -15.59
C THR A 1074 28.12 10.87 -14.16
N PRO A 1075 29.41 10.51 -13.95
CA PRO A 1075 29.87 10.15 -12.62
C PRO A 1075 29.74 11.32 -11.66
N ALA A 1076 29.27 11.03 -10.44
CA ALA A 1076 29.26 11.98 -9.35
C ALA A 1076 30.67 12.54 -9.09
N ARG A 1077 30.75 13.80 -8.67
CA ARG A 1077 32.02 14.49 -8.45
C ARG A 1077 32.86 13.75 -7.40
N ASN A 1078 34.12 13.46 -7.71
CA ASN A 1078 35.05 12.72 -6.84
C ASN A 1078 34.57 11.30 -6.46
N LEU A 1079 33.67 10.70 -7.24
CA LEU A 1079 33.25 9.32 -7.03
C LEU A 1079 34.44 8.36 -7.07
N SER A 1080 34.43 7.40 -6.14
CA SER A 1080 35.38 6.28 -6.16
C SER A 1080 34.67 5.05 -6.71
N LEU A 1081 35.14 4.59 -7.87
CA LEU A 1081 34.64 3.39 -8.52
C LEU A 1081 35.45 2.18 -8.00
N MET A 1082 34.76 1.10 -7.68
CA MET A 1082 35.36 -0.12 -7.14
C MET A 1082 35.24 -1.24 -8.16
N VAL A 1083 36.38 -1.83 -8.55
CA VAL A 1083 36.42 -3.00 -9.43
C VAL A 1083 36.88 -4.22 -8.62
N PRO A 1084 36.18 -5.36 -8.63
CA PRO A 1084 36.63 -6.55 -7.90
C PRO A 1084 38.06 -6.95 -8.30
N THR A 1085 38.89 -7.28 -7.31
CA THR A 1085 40.27 -7.76 -7.54
C THR A 1085 40.31 -9.24 -7.92
N ARG A 1086 39.21 -9.97 -7.67
CA ARG A 1086 39.06 -11.38 -8.00
C ARG A 1086 37.71 -11.64 -8.66
N THR A 1087 37.69 -12.54 -9.63
CA THR A 1087 36.45 -13.08 -10.20
C THR A 1087 35.95 -14.25 -9.37
N ALA A 1088 34.66 -14.59 -9.50
CA ALA A 1088 34.10 -15.81 -8.89
C ALA A 1088 34.81 -17.10 -9.36
N THR A 1089 35.40 -17.07 -10.56
CA THR A 1089 36.20 -18.17 -11.14
C THR A 1089 37.66 -18.19 -10.68
N GLY A 1090 38.07 -17.27 -9.79
CA GLY A 1090 39.40 -17.26 -9.19
C GLY A 1090 40.48 -16.47 -9.93
N ARG A 1091 40.14 -15.78 -11.04
CA ARG A 1091 41.09 -14.92 -11.75
C ARG A 1091 41.40 -13.67 -10.94
N THR A 1092 42.61 -13.15 -11.08
CA THR A 1092 43.11 -11.96 -10.36
C THR A 1092 43.21 -10.78 -11.32
N LEU A 1093 42.78 -9.61 -10.85
CA LEU A 1093 42.86 -8.36 -11.61
C LEU A 1093 44.33 -7.98 -11.86
N VAL A 1094 44.67 -7.70 -13.11
CA VAL A 1094 46.01 -7.32 -13.57
C VAL A 1094 46.10 -5.81 -13.80
N SER A 1095 45.11 -5.22 -14.47
CA SER A 1095 45.10 -3.80 -14.79
C SER A 1095 43.68 -3.27 -15.00
N VAL A 1096 43.53 -1.95 -14.88
CA VAL A 1096 42.33 -1.24 -15.32
C VAL A 1096 42.75 -0.11 -16.25
N SER A 1097 41.99 0.08 -17.32
CA SER A 1097 42.14 1.20 -18.25
C SER A 1097 40.79 1.88 -18.48
N ARG A 1098 40.83 3.15 -18.89
CA ARG A 1098 39.68 3.93 -19.36
C ARG A 1098 39.98 4.46 -20.75
N ASN A 1099 39.11 4.17 -21.72
CA ASN A 1099 39.30 4.49 -23.14
C ASN A 1099 40.69 4.05 -23.65
N GLY A 1100 41.14 2.86 -23.22
CA GLY A 1100 42.45 2.30 -23.55
C GLY A 1100 43.64 2.87 -22.78
N THR A 1101 43.47 3.93 -21.98
CA THR A 1101 44.55 4.51 -21.16
C THR A 1101 44.55 3.90 -19.75
N PRO A 1102 45.68 3.40 -19.22
CA PRO A 1102 45.76 2.87 -17.86
C PRO A 1102 45.26 3.88 -16.81
N VAL A 1103 44.51 3.41 -15.81
CA VAL A 1103 44.10 4.22 -14.65
C VAL A 1103 44.79 3.72 -13.39
N THR A 1104 45.14 4.66 -12.50
CA THR A 1104 45.72 4.30 -11.19
C THR A 1104 44.65 3.67 -10.32
N THR A 1105 45.00 2.57 -9.64
CA THR A 1105 44.10 1.88 -8.72
C THR A 1105 44.72 1.75 -7.34
N VAL A 1106 43.89 1.74 -6.30
CA VAL A 1106 44.29 1.50 -4.92
C VAL A 1106 43.58 0.24 -4.41
N PRO A 1107 44.30 -0.85 -4.12
CA PRO A 1107 43.68 -2.07 -3.60
C PRO A 1107 43.17 -1.86 -2.17
N GLN A 1108 41.92 -2.24 -1.90
CA GLN A 1108 41.32 -2.22 -0.57
C GLN A 1108 40.46 -3.46 -0.36
N THR A 1109 40.40 -3.96 0.87
CA THR A 1109 39.45 -5.00 1.26
C THR A 1109 38.27 -4.36 1.97
N ILE A 1110 37.09 -4.51 1.40
CA ILE A 1110 35.83 -4.03 1.96
C ILE A 1110 35.05 -5.25 2.43
N LYS A 1111 34.97 -5.45 3.75
CA LYS A 1111 34.12 -6.48 4.37
C LYS A 1111 34.28 -7.86 3.72
N GLY A 1112 35.54 -8.30 3.60
CA GLY A 1112 35.90 -9.61 3.03
C GLY A 1112 36.07 -9.67 1.52
N VAL A 1113 35.71 -8.61 0.78
CA VAL A 1113 35.84 -8.56 -0.68
C VAL A 1113 36.93 -7.56 -1.09
N GLY A 1114 37.90 -8.00 -1.88
CA GLY A 1114 38.98 -7.15 -2.38
C GLY A 1114 38.56 -6.36 -3.62
N PHE A 1115 38.79 -5.04 -3.62
CA PHE A 1115 38.50 -4.12 -4.72
C PHE A 1115 39.71 -3.26 -5.07
N ALA A 1116 39.85 -2.96 -6.36
CA ALA A 1116 40.71 -1.91 -6.88
C ALA A 1116 39.87 -0.62 -6.97
N PHE A 1117 40.21 0.37 -6.16
CA PHE A 1117 39.56 1.68 -6.13
C PHE A 1117 40.15 2.60 -7.19
N ILE A 1118 39.29 3.23 -7.97
CA ILE A 1118 39.61 4.29 -8.93
C ILE A 1118 39.00 5.58 -8.38
N ASN A 1119 39.83 6.36 -7.70
CA ASN A 1119 39.39 7.60 -7.05
C ASN A 1119 39.22 8.72 -8.09
N GLY A 1120 38.12 9.45 -8.03
CA GLY A 1120 37.82 10.49 -9.02
C GLY A 1120 37.47 9.90 -10.39
N ALA A 1121 36.65 8.85 -10.41
CA ALA A 1121 36.20 8.20 -11.62
C ALA A 1121 35.60 9.21 -12.61
N GLN A 1122 36.03 9.15 -13.87
CA GLN A 1122 35.53 10.02 -14.95
C GLN A 1122 34.71 9.21 -15.95
N ALA A 1123 33.90 9.89 -16.76
CA ALA A 1123 33.10 9.25 -17.77
C ALA A 1123 33.98 8.54 -18.83
N GLY A 1124 33.50 7.43 -19.36
CA GLY A 1124 34.18 6.66 -20.40
C GLY A 1124 34.00 5.16 -20.24
N THR A 1125 34.59 4.42 -21.18
CA THR A 1125 34.59 2.96 -21.19
C THR A 1125 35.78 2.46 -20.38
N TYR A 1126 35.51 1.70 -19.34
CA TYR A 1126 36.52 1.05 -18.51
C TYR A 1126 36.70 -0.39 -18.97
N THR A 1127 37.96 -0.83 -18.98
CA THR A 1127 38.35 -2.22 -19.20
C THR A 1127 39.21 -2.68 -18.04
N ALA A 1128 38.71 -3.65 -17.28
CA ALA A 1128 39.45 -4.35 -16.23
C ALA A 1128 39.90 -5.72 -16.75
N THR A 1129 41.21 -5.93 -16.79
CA THR A 1129 41.83 -7.16 -17.34
C THR A 1129 42.27 -8.07 -16.20
N TYR A 1130 41.88 -9.34 -16.27
CA TYR A 1130 42.23 -10.39 -15.32
C TYR A 1130 43.20 -11.40 -15.96
N ASN A 1131 43.83 -12.26 -15.16
CA ASN A 1131 44.76 -13.30 -15.65
C ASN A 1131 44.11 -14.63 -16.03
#